data_AF-A0A1N7P3X8-F1
#
_entry.id   AF-A0A1N7P3X8-F1
#
_cell.length_a   1.000
_cell.length_b   1.000
_cell.length_c   1.000
_cell.angle_alpha   90.00
_cell.angle_beta   90.00
_cell.angle_gamma   90.00
#
_symmetry.space_group_name_H-M   'P 1'
#
loop_
_entity.id
_entity.type
_entity.pdbx_description
1 polymer ?
#
loop_
_entity_poly.entity_id
_entity_poly.type
_entity_poly.pdbx_seq_one_letter_code
_entity_poly.pdbx_strand_id
1 'polypeptide(L)'
;MAIWGILAPLAENYAVADMEVYHHIAEFLHDDFSDTQSRNALKGSFRRAARKIGLPIPLINKPDLFFIPLGPAQGQHTHLAQAFAWMALSYGPPATEDTSAARDWQRHAVEWGAPSGLTRLRATIRFDQSAHCARRFDQWRRGVTAQSPRETHLFEAYDRALARYGRHRSDLVGPPVTFWSGTTLAIEAESSRLSQSIKLGAVPTPLKSGGTLRIPSPWPQRLVWNCDGRSHDFDLAPDPDEVLVFDADSGTLLARRPATNDLLGVAAQNLVILSQRVFTTVGFGEGLPAEDPRFRVAWIGTGDRVTFDDGQVLSFTRPAETTIWIESTALAHDASRRLLSCDGALIIQLDPEIGGRTRILRARHGDTRAFREITVDADGQARIAFSDLGLDQQGDPVRVRFEVLAPGAAGDDEARAELATAAWIWPGMSRLDGDPATMPKPGNWNAARSAGLRETMNGLEVDEQADVEAPILGITDGEEVREFALVLQREVLWHHRQEDRGRDRVPRGRTLVLGHQARYDTLILASRDATADLLVLGKTTPRPFVARTKWEIGASQIEAPTGDDRIALRRADGRIDVLARIHHLDDPRQIAFAETDSEIRLDITPGVPVDALRFRIERADGTVDQGDTSLGRRPVPMPPPPGVTVQHNLDTGALSIRIAHVDRLPPGRLTLLGRVAGSPDFEPVADADDVTVAIGLPGHLATADSASLKRLATYLAARSPAALGDQMRRALSPAYRACINSVGASRMVGAIKFPLLAIPGGENATPRHDLVGVAPWIFESTPVALSGLDPATGLDGLGTMAHMPAVPDLPDPRGDRPLQDWIDRVDSDAGLPEALAGWKLSNAFRSLRFKLTETDLRELTGDEPLARTVRLIIEPYAGDLDKIRAFDSGGGGDPVPARIVVAIERFARAAALNDLAEHVAGISHRTGLEIEDIGPALTLMLRAGIEVFAYFRPLWGHAATQLERQT
;
A
#
# COMPACT_ATOMS: atom_id res chain seq x y z
N MET A 1 46.20 -18.52 21.37
CA MET A 1 47.51 -17.83 21.24
C MET A 1 48.31 -18.35 20.05
N ALA A 2 48.78 -19.61 20.02
CA ALA A 2 49.67 -20.11 18.96
C ALA A 2 49.14 -20.04 17.51
N ILE A 3 47.84 -20.31 17.29
CA ILE A 3 47.22 -20.24 15.96
C ILE A 3 47.23 -18.81 15.41
N TRP A 4 46.79 -17.85 16.22
CA TRP A 4 46.74 -16.44 15.83
C TRP A 4 48.15 -15.86 15.62
N GLY A 5 49.15 -16.32 16.37
CA GLY A 5 50.56 -15.96 16.17
C GLY A 5 51.10 -16.39 14.81
N ILE A 6 50.75 -17.60 14.33
CA ILE A 6 51.15 -18.08 12.99
C ILE A 6 50.48 -17.28 11.86
N LEU A 7 49.26 -16.78 12.10
CA LEU A 7 48.50 -16.03 11.11
C LEU A 7 48.89 -14.55 11.03
N ALA A 8 49.29 -13.94 12.15
CA ALA A 8 49.66 -12.52 12.21
C ALA A 8 50.66 -12.06 11.11
N PRO A 9 51.82 -12.71 10.90
CA PRO A 9 52.76 -12.28 9.86
C PRO A 9 52.21 -12.44 8.44
N LEU A 10 51.35 -13.44 8.21
CA LEU A 10 50.64 -13.59 6.94
C LEU A 10 49.58 -12.51 6.73
N ALA A 11 48.98 -11.99 7.80
CA ALA A 11 48.00 -10.92 7.73
C ALA A 11 48.62 -9.61 7.23
N GLU A 12 49.84 -9.33 7.70
CA GLU A 12 50.56 -8.07 7.53
C GLU A 12 51.40 -8.05 6.25
N ASN A 13 52.15 -9.12 5.98
CA ASN A 13 53.20 -9.10 4.95
C ASN A 13 52.77 -9.71 3.61
N TYR A 14 51.78 -10.61 3.61
CA TYR A 14 51.35 -11.28 2.39
C TYR A 14 50.72 -10.30 1.40
N ALA A 15 51.23 -10.31 0.16
CA ALA A 15 50.90 -9.38 -0.92
C ALA A 15 51.24 -7.90 -0.64
N VAL A 16 51.95 -7.63 0.45
CA VAL A 16 52.57 -6.33 0.74
C VAL A 16 54.07 -6.40 0.42
N ALA A 17 54.76 -7.43 0.91
CA ALA A 17 56.17 -7.70 0.62
C ALA A 17 56.32 -8.64 -0.59
N ASP A 18 55.78 -9.87 -0.49
CA ASP A 18 55.78 -10.88 -1.54
C ASP A 18 54.56 -11.84 -1.39
N MET A 19 54.53 -12.93 -2.15
CA MET A 19 53.42 -13.93 -2.11
C MET A 19 53.84 -15.28 -1.49
N GLU A 20 54.96 -15.33 -0.77
CA GLU A 20 55.50 -16.53 -0.13
C GLU A 20 54.87 -16.78 1.25
N VAL A 21 54.26 -17.96 1.41
CA VAL A 21 53.52 -18.29 2.65
C VAL A 21 54.46 -18.76 3.77
N TYR A 22 55.37 -19.67 3.44
CA TYR A 22 56.23 -20.27 4.46
C TYR A 22 57.38 -19.36 4.88
N HIS A 23 57.79 -18.42 4.02
CA HIS A 23 58.82 -17.44 4.34
C HIS A 23 58.41 -16.58 5.54
N HIS A 24 57.23 -15.96 5.48
CA HIS A 24 56.72 -15.13 6.57
C HIS A 24 56.47 -15.92 7.88
N ILE A 25 56.04 -17.18 7.79
CA ILE A 25 55.86 -18.04 8.97
C ILE A 25 57.20 -18.47 9.57
N ALA A 26 58.18 -18.84 8.72
CA ALA A 26 59.53 -19.23 9.13
C ALA A 26 60.24 -18.09 9.86
N GLU A 27 60.13 -16.87 9.32
CA GLU A 27 60.73 -15.68 9.91
C GLU A 27 60.17 -15.41 11.32
N PHE A 28 58.86 -15.54 11.51
CA PHE A 28 58.20 -15.33 12.80
C PHE A 28 58.48 -16.44 13.82
N LEU A 29 58.45 -17.71 13.40
CA LEU A 29 58.68 -18.86 14.28
C LEU A 29 60.16 -19.13 14.54
N HIS A 30 61.06 -18.47 13.81
CA HIS A 30 62.50 -18.74 13.77
C HIS A 30 62.81 -20.22 13.49
N ASP A 31 62.08 -20.82 12.54
CA ASP A 31 62.15 -22.24 12.20
C ASP A 31 62.19 -22.44 10.67
N ASP A 32 62.79 -23.53 10.19
CA ASP A 32 62.95 -23.79 8.75
C ASP A 32 61.80 -24.63 8.20
N PHE A 33 61.13 -24.09 7.17
CA PHE A 33 60.08 -24.78 6.41
C PHE A 33 60.44 -24.89 4.92
N SER A 34 61.73 -25.02 4.59
CA SER A 34 62.21 -25.21 3.22
C SER A 34 61.79 -26.56 2.62
N ASP A 35 61.69 -27.61 3.43
CA ASP A 35 61.35 -28.98 3.00
C ASP A 35 59.85 -29.33 3.13
N THR A 36 59.43 -30.39 2.42
CA THR A 36 58.02 -30.80 2.35
C THR A 36 57.52 -31.49 3.63
N GLN A 37 58.39 -32.17 4.38
CA GLN A 37 58.03 -32.87 5.60
C GLN A 37 57.71 -31.88 6.73
N SER A 38 58.56 -30.87 6.92
CA SER A 38 58.37 -29.81 7.92
C SER A 38 57.12 -28.98 7.63
N ARG A 39 56.86 -28.65 6.36
CA ARG A 39 55.59 -28.01 5.93
C ARG A 39 54.37 -28.86 6.28
N ASN A 40 54.41 -30.16 6.01
CA ASN A 40 53.28 -31.05 6.32
C ASN A 40 53.04 -31.22 7.82
N ALA A 41 54.10 -31.26 8.63
CA ALA A 41 54.02 -31.29 10.08
C ALA A 41 53.38 -30.02 10.65
N LEU A 42 53.79 -28.83 10.17
CA LEU A 42 53.19 -27.54 10.53
C LEU A 42 51.69 -27.53 10.21
N LYS A 43 51.31 -27.91 8.98
CA LYS A 43 49.90 -27.96 8.55
C LYS A 43 49.07 -28.92 9.42
N GLY A 44 49.60 -30.09 9.75
CA GLY A 44 48.92 -31.08 10.60
C GLY A 44 48.71 -30.60 12.03
N SER A 45 49.71 -29.95 12.62
CA SER A 45 49.63 -29.35 13.95
C SER A 45 48.69 -28.15 14.00
N PHE A 46 48.75 -27.26 13.00
CA PHE A 46 47.84 -26.13 12.87
C PHE A 46 46.38 -26.58 12.77
N ARG A 47 46.07 -27.60 11.94
CA ARG A 47 44.71 -28.17 11.83
C ARG A 47 44.15 -28.66 13.16
N ARG A 48 44.93 -29.48 13.88
CA ARG A 48 44.50 -30.03 15.18
C ARG A 48 44.23 -28.92 16.19
N ALA A 49 45.11 -27.93 16.25
CA ALA A 49 44.95 -26.79 17.15
C ALA A 49 43.73 -25.94 16.77
N ALA A 50 43.56 -25.62 15.48
CA ALA A 50 42.48 -24.80 14.96
C ALA A 50 41.09 -25.43 15.17
N ARG A 51 40.94 -26.71 14.87
CA ARG A 51 39.68 -27.43 15.12
C ARG A 51 39.31 -27.46 16.60
N LYS A 52 40.31 -27.60 17.48
CA LYS A 52 40.10 -27.57 18.94
C LYS A 52 39.52 -26.24 19.43
N ILE A 53 39.80 -25.12 18.75
CA ILE A 53 39.26 -23.80 19.08
C ILE A 53 38.06 -23.40 18.21
N GLY A 54 37.49 -24.33 17.45
CA GLY A 54 36.30 -24.10 16.63
C GLY A 54 36.55 -23.37 15.31
N LEU A 55 37.79 -23.30 14.81
CA LEU A 55 38.06 -22.76 13.48
C LEU A 55 37.76 -23.84 12.42
N PRO A 56 36.91 -23.53 11.42
CA PRO A 56 36.68 -24.44 10.32
C PRO A 56 37.95 -24.48 9.46
N ILE A 57 38.56 -25.65 9.27
CA ILE A 57 39.72 -25.82 8.37
C ILE A 57 39.51 -27.04 7.47
N PRO A 58 39.63 -26.88 6.13
CA PRO A 58 39.46 -27.98 5.19
C PRO A 58 40.51 -29.08 5.38
N LEU A 59 40.11 -30.31 5.04
CA LEU A 59 40.97 -31.51 5.09
C LEU A 59 42.08 -31.50 4.02
N ILE A 60 41.99 -30.60 3.04
CA ILE A 60 42.89 -30.53 1.88
C ILE A 60 44.26 -29.96 2.30
N ASN A 61 45.35 -30.60 1.87
CA ASN A 61 46.73 -30.27 2.26
C ASN A 61 47.36 -29.10 1.47
N LYS A 62 46.61 -28.01 1.23
CA LYS A 62 47.04 -26.83 0.45
C LYS A 62 47.50 -25.66 1.35
N PRO A 63 48.38 -24.75 0.88
CA PRO A 63 48.77 -23.54 1.60
C PRO A 63 47.58 -22.61 1.96
N ASP A 64 46.49 -22.71 1.21
CA ASP A 64 45.24 -21.96 1.43
C ASP A 64 44.63 -22.19 2.83
N LEU A 65 45.05 -23.26 3.53
CA LEU A 65 44.56 -23.58 4.87
C LEU A 65 44.81 -22.48 5.90
N PHE A 66 45.88 -21.67 5.74
CA PHE A 66 46.21 -20.58 6.67
C PHE A 66 45.41 -19.30 6.37
N PHE A 67 45.07 -19.04 5.10
CA PHE A 67 44.35 -17.83 4.68
C PHE A 67 42.86 -17.89 4.99
N ILE A 68 42.34 -19.09 5.09
CA ILE A 68 40.95 -19.37 5.43
C ILE A 68 40.57 -18.80 6.82
N PRO A 69 41.25 -19.14 7.93
CA PRO A 69 40.94 -18.56 9.25
C PRO A 69 41.48 -17.13 9.44
N LEU A 70 42.39 -16.67 8.58
CA LEU A 70 43.05 -15.37 8.69
C LEU A 70 42.15 -14.19 8.29
N GLY A 71 41.22 -14.42 7.36
CA GLY A 71 40.54 -13.32 6.66
C GLY A 71 41.40 -12.68 5.57
N PRO A 72 40.86 -11.71 4.82
CA PRO A 72 41.59 -11.01 3.74
C PRO A 72 42.86 -10.35 4.25
N ALA A 73 44.03 -10.62 3.66
CA ALA A 73 45.28 -10.00 4.10
C ALA A 73 45.26 -8.48 3.85
N GLN A 74 46.10 -7.72 4.56
CA GLN A 74 46.12 -6.25 4.46
C GLN A 74 46.37 -5.77 3.03
N GLY A 75 47.25 -6.43 2.28
CA GLY A 75 47.52 -6.16 0.85
C GLY A 75 46.30 -6.36 -0.06
N GLN A 76 45.24 -7.02 0.41
CA GLN A 76 44.00 -7.27 -0.35
C GLN A 76 42.83 -6.36 0.05
N HIS A 77 42.96 -5.58 1.12
CA HIS A 77 41.88 -4.71 1.62
C HIS A 77 41.37 -3.73 0.56
N THR A 78 42.26 -3.18 -0.28
CA THR A 78 41.86 -2.24 -1.34
C THR A 78 40.94 -2.90 -2.37
N HIS A 79 41.20 -4.16 -2.76
CA HIS A 79 40.36 -4.88 -3.70
C HIS A 79 39.03 -5.29 -3.08
N LEU A 80 39.04 -5.73 -1.82
CA LEU A 80 37.82 -6.02 -1.08
C LEU A 80 36.94 -4.77 -0.95
N ALA A 81 37.54 -3.63 -0.59
CA ALA A 81 36.85 -2.37 -0.43
C ALA A 81 36.22 -1.86 -1.73
N GLN A 82 36.92 -1.99 -2.86
CA GLN A 82 36.37 -1.66 -4.18
C GLN A 82 35.18 -2.56 -4.53
N ALA A 83 35.32 -3.87 -4.32
CA ALA A 83 34.26 -4.83 -4.59
C ALA A 83 33.01 -4.55 -3.74
N PHE A 84 33.18 -4.27 -2.44
CA PHE A 84 32.09 -3.98 -1.52
C PHE A 84 31.44 -2.62 -1.79
N ALA A 85 32.24 -1.58 -2.06
CA ALA A 85 31.71 -0.26 -2.44
C ALA A 85 30.89 -0.35 -3.73
N TRP A 86 31.39 -1.06 -4.74
CA TRP A 86 30.65 -1.28 -5.98
C TRP A 86 29.35 -2.07 -5.75
N MET A 87 29.41 -3.15 -4.96
CA MET A 87 28.23 -3.94 -4.64
C MET A 87 27.20 -3.11 -3.87
N ALA A 88 27.63 -2.32 -2.88
CA ALA A 88 26.74 -1.48 -2.09
C ALA A 88 26.07 -0.38 -2.92
N LEU A 89 26.79 0.21 -3.87
CA LEU A 89 26.24 1.24 -4.77
C LEU A 89 25.31 0.67 -5.84
N SER A 90 25.49 -0.59 -6.25
CA SER A 90 24.72 -1.19 -7.34
C SER A 90 23.54 -2.03 -6.86
N TYR A 91 23.71 -2.74 -5.74
CA TYR A 91 22.74 -3.73 -5.23
C TYR A 91 22.35 -3.47 -3.78
N GLY A 92 22.85 -2.39 -3.17
CA GLY A 92 22.56 -2.01 -1.79
C GLY A 92 23.47 -2.66 -0.75
N PRO A 93 23.44 -2.17 0.50
CA PRO A 93 24.27 -2.66 1.58
C PRO A 93 23.85 -4.07 2.04
N PRO A 94 24.73 -4.81 2.75
CA PRO A 94 24.41 -6.15 3.23
C PRO A 94 23.32 -6.12 4.32
N ALA A 95 22.39 -7.07 4.27
CA ALA A 95 21.38 -7.31 5.30
C ALA A 95 22.00 -8.03 6.51
N THR A 96 22.68 -7.31 7.41
CA THR A 96 23.44 -7.90 8.54
C THR A 96 22.60 -8.48 9.69
N GLU A 97 21.28 -8.39 9.57
CA GLU A 97 20.31 -8.96 10.50
C GLU A 97 20.06 -10.45 10.22
N ASP A 98 20.34 -10.89 8.99
CA ASP A 98 20.33 -12.29 8.56
C ASP A 98 21.73 -12.67 8.08
N THR A 99 22.35 -13.64 8.75
CA THR A 99 23.71 -14.07 8.42
C THR A 99 23.82 -14.72 7.04
N SER A 100 22.80 -15.45 6.60
CA SER A 100 22.80 -16.10 5.29
C SER A 100 22.75 -15.06 4.18
N ALA A 101 21.86 -14.06 4.29
CA ALA A 101 21.75 -12.98 3.33
C ALA A 101 23.04 -12.13 3.25
N ALA A 102 23.61 -11.76 4.40
CA ALA A 102 24.88 -11.03 4.45
C ALA A 102 26.07 -11.83 3.88
N ARG A 103 26.08 -13.16 4.08
CA ARG A 103 27.11 -14.07 3.55
C ARG A 103 27.04 -14.15 2.03
N ASP A 104 25.86 -14.31 1.48
CA ASP A 104 25.68 -14.37 0.02
C ASP A 104 26.02 -13.02 -0.63
N TRP A 105 25.65 -11.91 0.01
CA TRP A 105 26.03 -10.57 -0.43
C TRP A 105 27.55 -10.41 -0.56
N GLN A 106 28.35 -10.77 0.47
CA GLN A 106 29.81 -10.60 0.38
C GLN A 106 30.46 -11.54 -0.64
N ARG A 107 29.91 -12.74 -0.83
CA ARG A 107 30.37 -13.71 -1.83
C ARG A 107 30.17 -13.15 -3.23
N HIS A 108 28.96 -12.66 -3.54
CA HIS A 108 28.67 -12.00 -4.82
C HIS A 108 29.53 -10.75 -5.03
N ALA A 109 29.70 -9.92 -4.00
CA ALA A 109 30.51 -8.72 -4.08
C ALA A 109 31.93 -9.02 -4.58
N VAL A 110 32.59 -10.05 -4.01
CA VAL A 110 33.96 -10.43 -4.41
C VAL A 110 33.99 -11.23 -5.71
N GLU A 111 32.99 -12.06 -5.98
CA GLU A 111 32.91 -12.84 -7.22
C GLU A 111 32.80 -11.95 -8.45
N TRP A 112 31.99 -10.89 -8.37
CA TRP A 112 31.72 -9.95 -9.46
C TRP A 112 32.67 -8.76 -9.46
N GLY A 113 32.98 -8.20 -8.28
CA GLY A 113 33.72 -6.94 -8.15
C GLY A 113 35.23 -7.08 -7.99
N ALA A 114 35.76 -8.24 -7.55
CA ALA A 114 37.19 -8.43 -7.37
C ALA A 114 37.85 -9.15 -8.57
N PRO A 115 39.10 -8.80 -8.95
CA PRO A 115 39.82 -9.45 -10.05
C PRO A 115 39.86 -10.98 -9.92
N SER A 116 39.65 -11.69 -11.03
CA SER A 116 39.56 -13.16 -11.07
C SER A 116 40.84 -13.87 -10.61
N GLY A 117 42.00 -13.23 -10.76
CA GLY A 117 43.30 -13.74 -10.30
C GLY A 117 43.49 -13.76 -8.77
N LEU A 118 42.62 -13.10 -7.99
CA LEU A 118 42.71 -13.07 -6.52
C LEU A 118 42.05 -14.31 -5.88
N THR A 119 42.57 -15.49 -6.22
CA THR A 119 42.02 -16.79 -5.79
C THR A 119 41.96 -16.95 -4.27
N ARG A 120 42.93 -16.41 -3.52
CA ARG A 120 42.94 -16.48 -2.05
C ARG A 120 41.90 -15.57 -1.40
N LEU A 121 41.70 -14.35 -1.90
CA LEU A 121 40.63 -13.46 -1.43
C LEU A 121 39.26 -14.12 -1.62
N ARG A 122 39.02 -14.67 -2.82
CA ARG A 122 37.79 -15.41 -3.14
C ARG A 122 37.61 -16.64 -2.23
N ALA A 123 38.67 -17.42 -2.00
CA ALA A 123 38.61 -18.58 -1.12
C ALA A 123 38.28 -18.20 0.33
N THR A 124 38.91 -17.14 0.85
CA THR A 124 38.64 -16.64 2.21
C THR A 124 37.19 -16.16 2.37
N ILE A 125 36.67 -15.38 1.43
CA ILE A 125 35.29 -14.86 1.49
C ILE A 125 34.26 -15.98 1.31
N ARG A 126 34.52 -16.95 0.42
CA ARG A 126 33.67 -18.14 0.28
C ARG A 126 33.61 -18.95 1.57
N PHE A 127 34.70 -18.99 2.32
CA PHE A 127 34.79 -19.75 3.56
C PHE A 127 34.18 -19.06 4.78
N ASP A 128 34.05 -17.73 4.78
CA ASP A 128 33.49 -16.99 5.90
C ASP A 128 31.98 -17.25 6.07
N GLN A 129 31.67 -18.22 6.93
CA GLN A 129 30.31 -18.64 7.28
C GLN A 129 29.57 -17.60 8.15
N SER A 130 30.29 -16.65 8.77
CA SER A 130 29.73 -15.68 9.73
C SER A 130 29.39 -14.31 9.12
N ALA A 131 29.59 -14.16 7.81
CA ALA A 131 29.49 -12.89 7.09
C ALA A 131 30.29 -11.75 7.75
N HIS A 132 31.48 -12.07 8.28
CA HIS A 132 32.30 -11.15 9.06
C HIS A 132 32.64 -9.88 8.28
N CYS A 133 33.07 -10.00 7.03
CA CYS A 133 33.45 -8.85 6.22
C CYS A 133 32.24 -7.94 5.94
N ALA A 134 31.10 -8.51 5.57
CA ALA A 134 29.85 -7.75 5.39
C ALA A 134 29.43 -7.00 6.66
N ARG A 135 29.54 -7.65 7.83
CA ARG A 135 29.23 -7.03 9.13
C ARG A 135 30.17 -5.86 9.46
N ARG A 136 31.47 -6.00 9.18
CA ARG A 136 32.44 -4.91 9.37
C ARG A 136 32.18 -3.74 8.40
N PHE A 137 31.78 -4.02 7.16
CA PHE A 137 31.36 -2.99 6.23
C PHE A 137 30.15 -2.21 6.74
N ASP A 138 29.10 -2.89 7.21
CA ASP A 138 27.93 -2.22 7.78
C ASP A 138 28.26 -1.43 9.06
N GLN A 139 29.16 -1.92 9.91
CA GLN A 139 29.65 -1.17 11.08
C GLN A 139 30.37 0.12 10.68
N TRP A 140 31.27 0.07 9.70
CA TRP A 140 31.92 1.26 9.14
C TRP A 140 30.89 2.24 8.56
N ARG A 141 29.91 1.73 7.80
CA ARG A 141 28.82 2.52 7.21
C ARG A 141 28.02 3.26 8.30
N ARG A 142 27.73 2.59 9.41
CA ARG A 142 27.05 3.15 10.59
C ARG A 142 27.94 4.06 11.46
N GLY A 143 29.21 4.23 11.09
CA GLY A 143 30.15 5.11 11.78
C GLY A 143 30.71 4.54 13.09
N VAL A 144 30.67 3.22 13.28
CA VAL A 144 31.31 2.55 14.41
C VAL A 144 32.83 2.70 14.29
N THR A 145 33.51 2.98 15.41
CA THR A 145 34.97 3.14 15.45
C THR A 145 35.68 1.80 15.26
N ALA A 146 36.76 1.79 14.47
CA ALA A 146 37.62 0.62 14.31
C ALA A 146 38.24 0.18 15.65
N GLN A 147 38.30 -1.13 15.88
CA GLN A 147 38.75 -1.76 17.13
C GLN A 147 40.22 -2.22 17.05
N SER A 148 40.84 -2.22 15.86
CA SER A 148 42.23 -2.66 15.66
C SER A 148 42.91 -1.91 14.50
N PRO A 149 44.26 -1.85 14.45
CA PRO A 149 44.99 -1.22 13.34
C PRO A 149 44.63 -1.80 11.96
N ARG A 150 44.40 -3.11 11.89
CA ARG A 150 43.98 -3.79 10.66
C ARG A 150 42.58 -3.35 10.21
N GLU A 151 41.67 -3.16 11.16
CA GLU A 151 40.32 -2.66 10.89
C GLU A 151 40.35 -1.18 10.48
N THR A 152 41.21 -0.36 11.10
CA THR A 152 41.45 1.01 10.66
C THR A 152 41.89 1.05 9.20
N HIS A 153 42.88 0.23 8.82
CA HIS A 153 43.32 0.14 7.43
C HIS A 153 42.21 -0.33 6.47
N LEU A 154 41.32 -1.22 6.92
CA LEU A 154 40.17 -1.66 6.13
C LEU A 154 39.14 -0.54 5.96
N PHE A 155 38.83 0.20 7.03
CA PHE A 155 37.87 1.31 7.01
C PHE A 155 38.35 2.46 6.14
N GLU A 156 39.63 2.82 6.24
CA GLU A 156 40.24 3.78 5.31
C GLU A 156 40.22 3.30 3.87
N ALA A 157 40.34 1.98 3.62
CA ALA A 157 40.22 1.43 2.28
C ALA A 157 38.78 1.59 1.74
N TYR A 158 37.76 1.44 2.59
CA TYR A 158 36.36 1.72 2.22
C TYR A 158 36.15 3.21 1.91
N ASP A 159 36.68 4.12 2.73
CA ASP A 159 36.60 5.57 2.48
C ASP A 159 37.26 5.93 1.14
N ARG A 160 38.47 5.40 0.88
CA ARG A 160 39.17 5.58 -0.41
C ARG A 160 38.40 4.97 -1.58
N ALA A 161 37.73 3.83 -1.38
CA ALA A 161 36.94 3.19 -2.42
C ALA A 161 35.70 4.03 -2.79
N LEU A 162 34.95 4.54 -1.81
CA LEU A 162 33.81 5.42 -2.07
C LEU A 162 34.21 6.77 -2.66
N ALA A 163 35.32 7.35 -2.20
CA ALA A 163 35.81 8.62 -2.73
C ALA A 163 36.05 8.56 -4.24
N ARG A 164 36.45 7.40 -4.79
CA ARG A 164 36.60 7.20 -6.25
C ARG A 164 35.28 7.31 -7.02
N TYR A 165 34.15 7.04 -6.36
CA TYR A 165 32.81 7.24 -6.92
C TYR A 165 32.24 8.64 -6.61
N GLY A 166 33.03 9.52 -5.96
CA GLY A 166 32.53 10.81 -5.48
C GLY A 166 31.43 10.64 -4.43
N ARG A 167 31.57 9.66 -3.54
CA ARG A 167 30.59 9.29 -2.52
C ARG A 167 31.20 9.32 -1.13
N HIS A 168 30.35 9.49 -0.13
CA HIS A 168 30.68 9.33 1.28
C HIS A 168 29.80 8.23 1.91
N ARG A 169 30.19 7.73 3.10
CA ARG A 169 29.45 6.66 3.78
C ARG A 169 27.98 6.99 4.08
N SER A 170 27.67 8.28 4.25
CA SER A 170 26.32 8.81 4.46
C SER A 170 25.42 8.69 3.22
N ASP A 171 26.01 8.49 2.05
CA ASP A 171 25.31 8.48 0.76
C ASP A 171 25.01 7.05 0.28
N LEU A 172 25.39 6.04 1.07
CA LEU A 172 25.16 4.63 0.77
C LEU A 172 23.72 4.26 1.11
N VAL A 173 22.82 4.58 0.18
CA VAL A 173 21.46 4.07 0.09
C VAL A 173 21.44 3.07 -1.07
N GLY A 174 20.91 1.88 -0.83
CA GLY A 174 20.71 0.85 -1.82
C GLY A 174 19.41 1.02 -2.60
N PRO A 175 19.33 0.42 -3.80
CA PRO A 175 18.07 0.35 -4.53
C PRO A 175 17.01 -0.40 -3.70
N PRO A 176 15.72 -0.16 -4.00
CA PRO A 176 14.64 -0.89 -3.36
C PRO A 176 14.77 -2.41 -3.56
N VAL A 177 14.43 -3.18 -2.52
CA VAL A 177 14.50 -4.64 -2.56
C VAL A 177 13.18 -5.19 -3.08
N THR A 178 13.25 -6.10 -4.06
CA THR A 178 12.08 -6.79 -4.59
C THR A 178 11.61 -7.88 -3.63
N PHE A 179 10.30 -7.95 -3.38
CA PHE A 179 9.67 -8.98 -2.57
C PHE A 179 8.31 -9.38 -3.16
N TRP A 180 7.83 -10.55 -2.75
CA TRP A 180 6.51 -11.07 -3.12
C TRP A 180 5.46 -10.62 -2.11
N SER A 181 4.39 -9.94 -2.56
CA SER A 181 3.32 -9.44 -1.69
C SER A 181 1.97 -9.93 -2.20
N GLY A 182 1.35 -10.88 -1.49
CA GLY A 182 0.07 -11.47 -1.88
C GLY A 182 0.17 -12.21 -3.21
N THR A 183 -0.21 -11.53 -4.31
CA THR A 183 -0.16 -12.03 -5.69
C THR A 183 0.73 -11.21 -6.62
N THR A 184 1.40 -10.17 -6.10
CA THR A 184 2.17 -9.21 -6.89
C THR A 184 3.64 -9.12 -6.51
N LEU A 185 4.47 -8.64 -7.45
CA LEU A 185 5.77 -8.08 -7.13
C LEU A 185 5.62 -6.71 -6.46
N ALA A 186 6.40 -6.49 -5.42
CA ALA A 186 6.46 -5.25 -4.69
C ALA A 186 7.92 -4.90 -4.39
N ILE A 187 8.15 -3.64 -4.02
CA ILE A 187 9.48 -3.15 -3.66
C ILE A 187 9.46 -2.48 -2.30
N GLU A 188 10.58 -2.60 -1.58
CA GLU A 188 10.80 -1.98 -0.29
C GLU A 188 12.00 -1.03 -0.37
N ALA A 189 11.78 0.26 -0.11
CA ALA A 189 12.83 1.26 -0.13
C ALA A 189 13.73 1.17 1.10
N GLU A 190 15.04 1.36 0.95
CA GLU A 190 15.94 1.43 2.11
C GLU A 190 15.60 2.67 2.97
N SER A 191 15.66 2.51 4.29
CA SER A 191 15.54 3.63 5.22
C SER A 191 16.69 4.61 5.03
N SER A 192 16.37 5.81 4.56
CA SER A 192 17.31 6.90 4.34
C SER A 192 16.69 8.27 4.63
N ARG A 193 17.55 9.27 4.86
CA ARG A 193 17.18 10.69 4.90
C ARG A 193 17.09 11.30 3.49
N LEU A 194 17.64 10.62 2.48
CA LEU A 194 17.63 11.06 1.09
C LEU A 194 16.27 10.78 0.44
N SER A 195 15.85 11.68 -0.45
CA SER A 195 14.63 11.49 -1.24
C SER A 195 14.81 10.36 -2.24
N GLN A 196 13.81 9.47 -2.33
CA GLN A 196 13.81 8.31 -3.22
C GLN A 196 12.56 8.32 -4.10
N SER A 197 12.68 7.87 -5.34
CA SER A 197 11.55 7.69 -6.26
C SER A 197 11.84 6.61 -7.29
N ILE A 198 10.81 6.09 -7.96
CA ILE A 198 10.95 5.19 -9.11
C ILE A 198 10.16 5.72 -10.30
N LYS A 199 10.49 5.26 -11.50
CA LYS A 199 9.74 5.61 -12.70
C LYS A 199 8.77 4.49 -13.10
N LEU A 200 7.48 4.65 -12.75
CA LEU A 200 6.37 3.76 -13.17
C LEU A 200 5.52 4.33 -14.31
N GLY A 201 6.03 5.35 -15.01
CA GLY A 201 5.31 6.04 -16.08
C GLY A 201 5.98 7.35 -16.46
N ALA A 202 5.18 8.35 -16.84
CA ALA A 202 5.67 9.68 -17.19
C ALA A 202 6.18 10.46 -15.97
N VAL A 203 5.57 10.24 -14.79
CA VAL A 203 5.89 10.95 -13.54
C VAL A 203 6.64 10.02 -12.59
N PRO A 204 7.73 10.47 -11.95
CA PRO A 204 8.40 9.71 -10.89
C PRO A 204 7.48 9.50 -9.68
N THR A 205 7.33 8.26 -9.24
CA THR A 205 6.59 7.88 -8.04
C THR A 205 7.53 7.98 -6.83
N PRO A 206 7.29 8.87 -5.86
CA PRO A 206 8.13 8.98 -4.66
C PRO A 206 8.00 7.73 -3.78
N LEU A 207 9.11 7.32 -3.17
CA LEU A 207 9.17 6.22 -2.22
C LEU A 207 9.34 6.77 -0.80
N LYS A 208 8.51 6.30 0.13
CA LYS A 208 8.68 6.57 1.56
C LYS A 208 9.93 5.83 2.05
N SER A 209 10.75 6.49 2.87
CA SER A 209 11.90 5.89 3.53
C SER A 209 11.49 4.65 4.35
N GLY A 210 12.09 3.49 4.08
CA GLY A 210 11.69 2.22 4.70
C GLY A 210 10.30 1.72 4.30
N GLY A 211 9.62 2.42 3.39
CA GLY A 211 8.26 2.13 2.97
C GLY A 211 8.22 1.22 1.75
N THR A 212 7.03 0.67 1.49
CA THR A 212 6.83 -0.34 0.45
C THR A 212 5.86 0.14 -0.60
N LEU A 213 5.99 -0.41 -1.80
CA LEU A 213 5.16 -0.09 -2.96
C LEU A 213 4.88 -1.36 -3.76
N ARG A 214 3.60 -1.71 -3.91
CA ARG A 214 3.17 -2.78 -4.84
C ARG A 214 3.29 -2.27 -6.27
N ILE A 215 3.82 -3.11 -7.16
CA ILE A 215 3.98 -2.76 -8.57
C ILE A 215 2.79 -3.34 -9.35
N PRO A 216 1.95 -2.49 -9.97
CA PRO A 216 0.81 -2.98 -10.74
C PRO A 216 1.30 -3.74 -11.98
N SER A 217 0.50 -4.71 -12.44
CA SER A 217 0.75 -5.36 -13.73
C SER A 217 0.48 -4.39 -14.90
N PRO A 218 1.20 -4.49 -16.03
CA PRO A 218 2.27 -5.44 -16.32
C PRO A 218 3.61 -5.09 -15.64
N TRP A 219 4.32 -6.11 -15.12
CA TRP A 219 5.57 -5.91 -14.40
C TRP A 219 6.74 -5.64 -15.36
N PRO A 220 7.44 -4.51 -15.24
CA PRO A 220 8.65 -4.29 -16.01
C PRO A 220 9.77 -5.21 -15.52
N GLN A 221 10.64 -5.67 -16.43
CA GLN A 221 11.83 -6.44 -16.05
C GLN A 221 12.77 -5.61 -15.19
N ARG A 222 12.92 -4.31 -15.52
CA ARG A 222 13.76 -3.35 -14.80
C ARG A 222 13.00 -2.10 -14.44
N LEU A 223 13.32 -1.52 -13.29
CA LEU A 223 12.84 -0.22 -12.87
C LEU A 223 13.99 0.76 -12.73
N VAL A 224 13.73 2.02 -13.08
CA VAL A 224 14.65 3.13 -12.81
C VAL A 224 14.33 3.69 -11.42
N TRP A 225 15.25 3.53 -10.49
CA TRP A 225 15.22 4.14 -9.17
C TRP A 225 16.04 5.43 -9.17
N ASN A 226 15.52 6.48 -8.53
CA ASN A 226 16.21 7.73 -8.33
C ASN A 226 16.39 8.00 -6.84
N CYS A 227 17.62 8.31 -6.43
CA CYS A 227 17.94 8.77 -5.08
C CYS A 227 18.68 10.11 -5.16
N ASP A 228 18.09 11.17 -4.60
CA ASP A 228 18.67 12.53 -4.57
C ASP A 228 19.19 12.99 -5.96
N GLY A 229 18.35 12.85 -6.98
CA GLY A 229 18.65 13.26 -8.36
C GLY A 229 19.54 12.30 -9.16
N ARG A 230 19.88 11.12 -8.63
CA ARG A 230 20.73 10.12 -9.32
C ARG A 230 19.92 8.88 -9.69
N SER A 231 19.97 8.48 -10.97
CA SER A 231 19.23 7.32 -11.49
C SER A 231 20.07 6.03 -11.51
N HIS A 232 19.45 4.91 -11.17
CA HIS A 232 20.01 3.57 -11.27
C HIS A 232 18.92 2.57 -11.70
N ASP A 233 19.29 1.60 -12.54
CA ASP A 233 18.39 0.54 -12.96
C ASP A 233 18.54 -0.66 -12.02
N PHE A 234 17.42 -1.27 -11.61
CA PHE A 234 17.45 -2.53 -10.86
C PHE A 234 16.43 -3.53 -11.42
N ASP A 235 16.75 -4.82 -11.29
CA ASP A 235 15.93 -5.91 -11.81
C ASP A 235 14.76 -6.23 -10.86
N LEU A 236 13.53 -6.20 -11.40
CA LEU A 236 12.28 -6.48 -10.68
C LEU A 236 11.74 -7.88 -11.01
N ALA A 237 11.35 -8.10 -12.26
CA ALA A 237 10.78 -9.38 -12.72
C ALA A 237 11.88 -10.33 -13.24
N PRO A 238 11.63 -11.65 -13.31
CA PRO A 238 12.62 -12.58 -13.86
C PRO A 238 12.87 -12.33 -15.35
N ASP A 239 14.11 -12.51 -15.78
CA ASP A 239 14.45 -12.69 -17.20
C ASP A 239 13.85 -13.99 -17.76
N PRO A 240 13.76 -14.16 -19.11
CA PRO A 240 13.13 -15.32 -19.72
C PRO A 240 13.66 -16.68 -19.25
N ASP A 241 14.97 -16.80 -18.99
CA ASP A 241 15.61 -18.04 -18.53
C ASP A 241 15.90 -18.03 -17.01
N GLU A 242 15.24 -17.13 -16.27
CA GLU A 242 15.44 -16.93 -14.85
C GLU A 242 14.24 -17.42 -14.03
N VAL A 243 14.55 -17.79 -12.79
CA VAL A 243 13.61 -18.15 -11.74
C VAL A 243 13.90 -17.27 -10.54
N LEU A 244 12.87 -16.58 -10.06
CA LEU A 244 12.89 -15.96 -8.75
C LEU A 244 12.30 -16.94 -7.73
N VAL A 245 13.00 -17.08 -6.61
CA VAL A 245 12.59 -17.92 -5.49
C VAL A 245 12.39 -17.02 -4.29
N PHE A 246 11.17 -16.95 -3.78
CA PHE A 246 10.83 -16.19 -2.58
C PHE A 246 10.51 -17.13 -1.43
N ASP A 247 10.75 -16.68 -0.20
CA ASP A 247 10.11 -17.28 0.97
C ASP A 247 8.60 -17.01 0.84
N ALA A 248 7.77 -18.05 0.84
CA ALA A 248 6.33 -17.89 0.70
C ALA A 248 5.68 -17.21 1.91
N ASP A 249 6.32 -17.35 3.07
CA ASP A 249 5.79 -16.83 4.32
C ASP A 249 6.21 -15.37 4.49
N SER A 250 7.45 -15.00 4.18
CA SER A 250 7.91 -13.59 4.33
C SER A 250 7.80 -12.78 3.05
N GLY A 251 7.70 -13.42 1.89
CA GLY A 251 7.81 -12.75 0.60
C GLY A 251 9.23 -12.32 0.23
N THR A 252 10.23 -12.51 1.11
CA THR A 252 11.61 -12.12 0.84
C THR A 252 12.17 -12.88 -0.36
N LEU A 253 12.82 -12.18 -1.28
CA LEU A 253 13.54 -12.81 -2.38
C LEU A 253 14.76 -13.56 -1.84
N LEU A 254 14.72 -14.90 -1.89
CA LEU A 254 15.79 -15.77 -1.42
C LEU A 254 16.86 -15.97 -2.49
N ALA A 255 16.45 -16.11 -3.76
CA ALA A 255 17.38 -16.34 -4.84
C ALA A 255 16.87 -15.89 -6.21
N ARG A 256 17.83 -15.50 -7.04
CA ARG A 256 17.71 -15.35 -8.49
C ARG A 256 18.59 -16.41 -9.15
N ARG A 257 18.01 -17.29 -9.96
CA ARG A 257 18.75 -18.43 -10.55
C ARG A 257 18.35 -18.70 -12.00
N PRO A 258 19.29 -19.15 -12.85
CA PRO A 258 18.94 -19.71 -14.14
C PRO A 258 18.02 -20.93 -13.97
N ALA A 259 17.07 -21.10 -14.89
CA ALA A 259 16.11 -22.20 -14.93
C ALA A 259 16.77 -23.52 -15.37
N THR A 260 17.88 -23.93 -14.73
CA THR A 260 18.74 -25.06 -15.14
C THR A 260 18.81 -26.20 -14.13
N ASN A 261 19.40 -27.32 -14.54
CA ASN A 261 19.68 -28.45 -13.65
C ASN A 261 20.61 -28.04 -12.51
N ASP A 262 20.05 -27.76 -11.35
CA ASP A 262 20.80 -27.30 -10.18
C ASP A 262 20.13 -27.75 -8.87
N LEU A 263 20.91 -27.71 -7.79
CA LEU A 263 20.49 -27.96 -6.43
C LEU A 263 20.57 -26.66 -5.63
N LEU A 264 19.42 -26.13 -5.21
CA LEU A 264 19.37 -24.90 -4.43
C LEU A 264 19.07 -25.18 -2.96
N GLY A 265 20.03 -24.87 -2.09
CA GLY A 265 19.84 -24.86 -0.64
C GLY A 265 19.12 -23.59 -0.21
N VAL A 266 17.94 -23.72 0.40
CA VAL A 266 17.11 -22.57 0.84
C VAL A 266 16.80 -22.65 2.33
N ALA A 267 16.93 -21.53 3.02
CA ALA A 267 16.68 -21.38 4.46
C ALA A 267 15.22 -21.00 4.76
N ALA A 268 14.27 -21.72 4.15
CA ALA A 268 12.83 -21.51 4.31
C ALA A 268 12.11 -22.86 4.17
N GLN A 269 10.87 -22.96 4.66
CA GLN A 269 10.05 -24.17 4.53
C GLN A 269 9.12 -24.11 3.33
N ASN A 270 8.48 -22.97 3.12
CA ASN A 270 7.53 -22.72 2.04
C ASN A 270 8.14 -21.72 1.06
N LEU A 271 8.00 -21.96 -0.24
CA LEU A 271 8.63 -21.17 -1.30
C LEU A 271 7.60 -20.73 -2.32
N VAL A 272 7.79 -19.54 -2.89
CA VAL A 272 7.12 -19.09 -4.11
C VAL A 272 8.12 -19.08 -5.24
N ILE A 273 7.78 -19.77 -6.33
CA ILE A 273 8.54 -19.79 -7.57
C ILE A 273 7.87 -18.85 -8.55
N LEU A 274 8.63 -17.95 -9.17
CA LEU A 274 8.16 -17.11 -10.28
C LEU A 274 9.10 -17.24 -11.47
N SER A 275 8.57 -17.56 -12.65
CA SER A 275 9.34 -17.64 -13.90
C SER A 275 8.49 -17.27 -15.11
N GLN A 276 9.12 -16.82 -16.20
CA GLN A 276 8.42 -16.69 -17.50
C GLN A 276 8.19 -18.05 -18.17
N ARG A 277 9.06 -19.04 -17.89
CA ARG A 277 8.97 -20.37 -18.48
C ARG A 277 7.82 -21.15 -17.87
N VAL A 278 7.22 -22.03 -18.67
CA VAL A 278 6.24 -22.98 -18.17
C VAL A 278 6.97 -24.06 -17.38
N PHE A 279 6.43 -24.38 -16.21
CA PHE A 279 7.00 -25.41 -15.34
C PHE A 279 5.90 -26.18 -14.60
N THR A 280 6.28 -27.37 -14.13
CA THR A 280 5.45 -28.25 -13.31
C THR A 280 6.21 -28.63 -12.04
N THR A 281 5.47 -28.94 -10.98
CA THR A 281 6.02 -29.26 -9.67
C THR A 281 5.34 -30.49 -9.09
N VAL A 282 6.05 -31.23 -8.25
CA VAL A 282 5.52 -32.47 -7.64
C VAL A 282 4.41 -32.19 -6.63
N GLY A 283 4.53 -31.14 -5.82
CA GLY A 283 3.58 -30.79 -4.76
C GLY A 283 2.40 -29.92 -5.21
N PHE A 284 2.58 -29.06 -6.22
CA PHE A 284 1.59 -28.05 -6.61
C PHE A 284 1.00 -28.28 -8.02
N GLY A 285 1.65 -29.08 -8.87
CA GLY A 285 1.24 -29.32 -10.26
C GLY A 285 1.78 -28.25 -11.21
N GLU A 286 1.00 -27.91 -12.24
CA GLU A 286 1.38 -26.90 -13.24
C GLU A 286 1.37 -25.48 -12.64
N GLY A 287 2.38 -24.67 -12.98
CA GLY A 287 2.45 -23.27 -12.57
C GLY A 287 1.25 -22.46 -13.08
N LEU A 288 0.57 -21.76 -12.17
CA LEU A 288 -0.58 -20.93 -12.53
C LEU A 288 -0.10 -19.60 -13.15
N PRO A 289 -0.90 -18.96 -14.04
CA PRO A 289 -0.63 -17.59 -14.43
C PRO A 289 -0.58 -16.67 -13.19
N ALA A 290 0.46 -15.84 -13.10
CA ALA A 290 0.52 -14.77 -12.12
C ALA A 290 -0.43 -13.63 -12.49
N GLU A 291 -0.51 -12.58 -11.66
CA GLU A 291 -1.31 -11.39 -11.95
C GLU A 291 -0.87 -10.66 -13.23
N ASP A 292 0.42 -10.74 -13.54
CA ASP A 292 0.91 -10.55 -14.91
C ASP A 292 0.95 -11.91 -15.64
N PRO A 293 0.08 -12.14 -16.64
CA PRO A 293 -0.07 -13.44 -17.30
C PRO A 293 1.18 -13.94 -18.04
N ARG A 294 2.19 -13.08 -18.24
CA ARG A 294 3.48 -13.45 -18.84
C ARG A 294 4.30 -14.37 -17.93
N PHE A 295 3.98 -14.42 -16.65
CA PHE A 295 4.72 -15.19 -15.66
C PHE A 295 3.87 -16.32 -15.08
N ARG A 296 4.55 -17.38 -14.65
CA ARG A 296 3.99 -18.54 -13.96
C ARG A 296 4.46 -18.55 -12.51
N VAL A 297 3.54 -18.88 -11.61
CA VAL A 297 3.76 -18.92 -10.16
C VAL A 297 3.31 -20.26 -9.55
N ALA A 298 4.07 -20.75 -8.57
CA ALA A 298 3.70 -21.90 -7.75
C ALA A 298 4.19 -21.77 -6.32
N TRP A 299 3.46 -22.38 -5.38
CA TRP A 299 3.82 -22.49 -3.97
C TRP A 299 4.27 -23.91 -3.69
N ILE A 300 5.52 -24.09 -3.26
CA ILE A 300 6.13 -25.41 -3.04
C ILE A 300 6.78 -25.49 -1.67
N GLY A 301 7.05 -26.71 -1.21
CA GLY A 301 7.81 -26.95 0.01
C GLY A 301 9.29 -27.19 -0.27
N THR A 302 10.13 -26.95 0.73
CA THR A 302 11.54 -27.37 0.68
C THR A 302 11.62 -28.90 0.63
N GLY A 303 12.28 -29.42 -0.40
CA GLY A 303 12.26 -30.84 -0.78
C GLY A 303 11.57 -31.10 -2.13
N ASP A 304 10.77 -30.14 -2.61
CA ASP A 304 10.13 -30.24 -3.92
C ASP A 304 11.11 -30.00 -5.08
N ARG A 305 10.62 -30.31 -6.28
CA ARG A 305 11.35 -30.18 -7.55
C ARG A 305 10.49 -29.46 -8.55
N VAL A 306 11.09 -28.52 -9.27
CA VAL A 306 10.48 -27.79 -10.38
C VAL A 306 11.06 -28.35 -11.67
N THR A 307 10.19 -28.80 -12.58
CA THR A 307 10.57 -29.32 -13.90
C THR A 307 10.05 -28.37 -14.97
N PHE A 308 10.96 -27.83 -15.77
CA PHE A 308 10.64 -26.93 -16.88
C PHE A 308 10.24 -27.72 -18.14
N ASP A 309 9.62 -27.02 -19.08
CA ASP A 309 9.16 -27.55 -20.37
C ASP A 309 10.25 -28.23 -21.24
N ASP A 310 11.51 -27.83 -21.09
CA ASP A 310 12.68 -28.45 -21.75
C ASP A 310 13.25 -29.66 -21.00
N GLY A 311 12.66 -30.04 -19.86
CA GLY A 311 13.10 -31.14 -19.01
C GLY A 311 14.20 -30.80 -18.01
N GLN A 312 14.62 -29.52 -17.89
CA GLN A 312 15.51 -29.09 -16.82
C GLN A 312 14.80 -29.11 -15.46
N VAL A 313 15.54 -29.44 -14.40
CA VAL A 313 15.04 -29.68 -13.05
C VAL A 313 15.81 -28.87 -12.02
N LEU A 314 15.10 -27.98 -11.34
CA LEU A 314 15.62 -27.27 -10.16
C LEU A 314 15.09 -27.97 -8.90
N SER A 315 16.00 -28.50 -8.07
CA SER A 315 15.64 -29.18 -6.81
C SER A 315 15.93 -28.30 -5.61
N PHE A 316 15.01 -28.26 -4.65
CA PHE A 316 15.13 -27.46 -3.43
C PHE A 316 15.48 -28.36 -2.26
N THR A 317 16.56 -28.05 -1.55
CA THR A 317 16.98 -28.78 -0.36
C THR A 317 17.21 -27.85 0.81
N ARG A 318 17.32 -28.45 2.00
CA ARG A 318 17.81 -27.72 3.16
C ARG A 318 19.26 -27.25 2.92
N PRO A 319 19.69 -26.15 3.55
CA PRO A 319 21.06 -25.68 3.45
C PRO A 319 22.01 -26.71 4.05
N ALA A 320 23.10 -27.03 3.34
CA ALA A 320 24.18 -27.86 3.88
C ALA A 320 25.15 -27.07 4.77
N GLU A 321 25.18 -25.74 4.62
CA GLU A 321 26.03 -24.85 5.40
C GLU A 321 25.40 -24.47 6.75
N THR A 322 26.23 -24.02 7.68
CA THR A 322 25.78 -23.46 8.96
C THR A 322 24.80 -22.30 8.71
N THR A 323 23.57 -22.43 9.18
CA THR A 323 22.48 -21.46 8.93
C THR A 323 21.44 -21.53 10.06
N ILE A 324 20.74 -20.42 10.30
CA ILE A 324 19.60 -20.32 11.21
C ILE A 324 18.41 -19.74 10.47
N TRP A 325 17.22 -20.30 10.69
CA TRP A 325 15.96 -19.78 10.15
C TRP A 325 14.80 -20.04 11.13
N ILE A 326 13.64 -19.46 10.82
CA ILE A 326 12.46 -19.50 11.67
C ILE A 326 11.34 -20.26 10.94
N GLU A 327 10.73 -21.21 11.64
CA GLU A 327 9.52 -21.92 11.23
C GLU A 327 8.39 -21.55 12.19
N SER A 328 7.48 -20.68 11.75
CA SER A 328 6.32 -20.25 12.55
C SER A 328 5.17 -19.82 11.63
N THR A 329 3.95 -19.81 12.18
CA THR A 329 2.79 -19.31 11.45
C THR A 329 2.83 -17.79 11.40
N ALA A 330 2.59 -17.20 10.23
CA ALA A 330 2.42 -15.76 10.12
C ALA A 330 1.05 -15.34 10.66
N LEU A 331 1.03 -14.50 11.69
CA LEU A 331 -0.16 -13.82 12.19
C LEU A 331 -0.53 -12.64 11.29
N ALA A 332 0.48 -11.93 10.79
CA ALA A 332 0.32 -10.74 9.98
C ALA A 332 1.58 -10.41 9.16
N HIS A 333 1.45 -9.53 8.17
CA HIS A 333 2.55 -9.10 7.30
C HIS A 333 2.63 -7.57 7.22
N ASP A 334 3.82 -7.02 7.39
CA ASP A 334 4.19 -5.65 6.99
C ASP A 334 5.20 -5.80 5.85
N ALA A 335 4.70 -5.81 4.61
CA ALA A 335 5.48 -6.10 3.41
C ALA A 335 6.26 -7.42 3.50
N SER A 336 7.59 -7.39 3.48
CA SER A 336 8.45 -8.56 3.59
C SER A 336 8.61 -9.07 5.04
N ARG A 337 8.13 -8.30 6.02
CA ARG A 337 8.28 -8.61 7.45
C ARG A 337 7.05 -9.33 7.95
N ARG A 338 7.27 -10.41 8.69
CA ARG A 338 6.20 -11.19 9.34
C ARG A 338 6.08 -10.84 10.80
N LEU A 339 4.86 -10.70 11.28
CA LEU A 339 4.53 -10.89 12.68
C LEU A 339 4.19 -12.37 12.88
N LEU A 340 5.03 -13.07 13.63
CA LEU A 340 4.95 -14.51 13.82
C LEU A 340 4.25 -14.89 15.12
N SER A 341 3.63 -16.06 15.10
CA SER A 341 3.05 -16.69 16.27
C SER A 341 4.10 -17.25 17.24
N CYS A 342 3.69 -17.42 18.49
CA CYS A 342 4.51 -17.97 19.58
C CYS A 342 4.64 -19.50 19.55
N ASP A 343 3.86 -20.21 18.73
CA ASP A 343 3.91 -21.67 18.58
C ASP A 343 5.01 -22.15 17.61
N GLY A 344 5.77 -21.19 17.05
CA GLY A 344 6.89 -21.45 16.16
C GLY A 344 8.16 -21.97 16.84
N ALA A 345 9.17 -22.20 16.01
CA ALA A 345 10.49 -22.63 16.42
C ALA A 345 11.61 -22.02 15.56
N LEU A 346 12.79 -21.94 16.16
CA LEU A 346 14.05 -21.72 15.43
C LEU A 346 14.64 -23.04 15.00
N ILE A 347 15.11 -23.06 13.76
CA ILE A 347 15.86 -24.19 13.21
C ILE A 347 17.29 -23.75 12.97
N ILE A 348 18.22 -24.57 13.45
CA ILE A 348 19.63 -24.28 13.42
C ILE A 348 20.32 -25.47 12.77
N GLN A 349 21.04 -25.21 11.68
CA GLN A 349 21.97 -26.15 11.06
C GLN A 349 23.38 -25.74 11.48
N LEU A 350 24.12 -26.64 12.11
CA LEU A 350 25.54 -26.49 12.45
C LEU A 350 26.34 -27.65 11.88
N ASP A 351 27.62 -27.42 11.62
CA ASP A 351 28.57 -28.51 11.41
C ASP A 351 29.09 -29.00 12.79
N PRO A 352 28.75 -30.22 13.24
CA PRO A 352 29.15 -30.73 14.54
C PRO A 352 30.67 -30.98 14.65
N GLU A 353 31.40 -31.11 13.53
CA GLU A 353 32.86 -31.23 13.53
C GLU A 353 33.57 -29.92 13.86
N ILE A 354 32.88 -28.79 13.70
CA ILE A 354 33.40 -27.44 13.96
C ILE A 354 32.83 -26.95 15.28
N GLY A 355 33.68 -26.72 16.29
CA GLY A 355 33.26 -26.16 17.59
C GLY A 355 32.42 -27.08 18.48
N GLY A 356 32.09 -28.30 18.03
CA GLY A 356 31.36 -29.32 18.78
C GLY A 356 29.85 -29.30 18.56
N ARG A 357 29.13 -30.25 19.17
CA ARG A 357 27.67 -30.41 19.00
C ARG A 357 26.82 -29.43 19.80
N THR A 358 27.42 -28.69 20.72
CA THR A 358 26.70 -27.81 21.66
C THR A 358 27.07 -26.34 21.41
N ARG A 359 26.07 -25.46 21.51
CA ARG A 359 26.20 -24.00 21.39
C ARG A 359 25.31 -23.28 22.40
N ILE A 360 25.49 -21.98 22.53
CA ILE A 360 24.58 -21.10 23.26
C ILE A 360 23.79 -20.27 22.26
N LEU A 361 22.46 -20.35 22.34
CA LEU A 361 21.52 -19.48 21.67
C LEU A 361 21.20 -18.29 22.60
N ARG A 362 21.30 -17.08 22.08
CA ARG A 362 20.91 -15.84 22.76
C ARG A 362 19.75 -15.20 22.01
N ALA A 363 18.63 -14.97 22.69
CA ALA A 363 17.51 -14.17 22.19
C ALA A 363 17.55 -12.79 22.86
N ARG A 364 17.36 -11.71 22.07
CA ARG A 364 17.35 -10.32 22.54
C ARG A 364 16.12 -9.59 22.02
N HIS A 365 15.42 -8.87 22.90
CA HIS A 365 14.39 -7.90 22.54
C HIS A 365 14.34 -6.80 23.63
N GLY A 366 14.40 -5.53 23.23
CA GLY A 366 14.62 -4.41 24.16
C GLY A 366 15.83 -4.67 25.08
N ASP A 367 15.61 -4.52 26.39
CA ASP A 367 16.63 -4.81 27.42
C ASP A 367 16.64 -6.28 27.87
N THR A 368 15.71 -7.10 27.40
CA THR A 368 15.55 -8.50 27.82
C THR A 368 16.47 -9.41 27.02
N ARG A 369 17.12 -10.35 27.73
CA ARG A 369 18.06 -11.32 27.14
C ARG A 369 17.79 -12.70 27.72
N ALA A 370 17.62 -13.68 26.84
CA ALA A 370 17.48 -15.08 27.22
C ALA A 370 18.62 -15.90 26.60
N PHE A 371 19.24 -16.77 27.41
CA PHE A 371 20.29 -17.68 26.97
C PHE A 371 19.82 -19.12 27.11
N ARG A 372 20.08 -19.93 26.09
CA ARG A 372 19.72 -21.35 26.06
C ARG A 372 20.86 -22.16 25.48
N GLU A 373 21.25 -23.24 26.15
CA GLU A 373 22.15 -24.22 25.57
C GLU A 373 21.39 -25.06 24.54
N ILE A 374 21.98 -25.24 23.36
CA ILE A 374 21.42 -26.01 22.26
C ILE A 374 22.39 -27.13 21.89
N THR A 375 21.87 -28.31 21.57
CA THR A 375 22.67 -29.45 21.10
C THR A 375 22.10 -29.96 19.79
N VAL A 376 22.96 -30.11 18.78
CA VAL A 376 22.55 -30.62 17.45
C VAL A 376 22.57 -32.14 17.38
N ASP A 377 21.65 -32.68 16.58
CA ASP A 377 21.50 -34.10 16.29
C ASP A 377 22.62 -34.64 15.38
N ALA A 378 22.47 -35.87 14.90
CA ALA A 378 23.48 -36.54 14.06
C ALA A 378 23.65 -35.87 12.69
N ASP A 379 22.61 -35.21 12.20
CA ASP A 379 22.60 -34.48 10.93
C ASP A 379 23.01 -33.00 11.10
N GLY A 380 23.40 -32.62 12.32
CA GLY A 380 23.83 -31.26 12.64
C GLY A 380 22.66 -30.29 12.85
N GLN A 381 21.45 -30.79 13.07
CA GLN A 381 20.25 -29.96 13.21
C GLN A 381 19.80 -29.82 14.67
N ALA A 382 19.30 -28.64 15.03
CA ALA A 382 18.56 -28.40 16.27
C ALA A 382 17.27 -27.62 15.98
N ARG A 383 16.20 -27.97 16.70
CA ARG A 383 14.91 -27.26 16.71
C ARG A 383 14.65 -26.74 18.12
N ILE A 384 14.45 -25.44 18.28
CA ILE A 384 14.19 -24.79 19.57
C ILE A 384 12.84 -24.09 19.50
N ALA A 385 11.90 -24.48 20.35
CA ALA A 385 10.59 -23.85 20.39
C ALA A 385 10.69 -22.43 20.97
N PHE A 386 9.84 -21.51 20.53
CA PHE A 386 9.78 -20.16 21.10
C PHE A 386 9.39 -20.14 22.58
N SER A 387 8.62 -21.13 23.04
CA SER A 387 8.33 -21.33 24.47
C SER A 387 9.60 -21.58 25.30
N ASP A 388 10.62 -22.24 24.75
CA ASP A 388 11.89 -22.48 25.46
C ASP A 388 12.69 -21.18 25.69
N LEU A 389 12.30 -20.10 25.01
CA LEU A 389 12.87 -18.76 25.08
C LEU A 389 11.97 -17.78 25.84
N GLY A 390 10.85 -18.24 26.41
CA GLY A 390 9.90 -17.43 27.19
C GLY A 390 8.95 -16.57 26.36
N LEU A 391 8.79 -16.85 25.06
CA LEU A 391 7.91 -16.10 24.16
C LEU A 391 6.46 -16.63 24.15
N ASP A 392 6.13 -17.60 24.99
CA ASP A 392 4.79 -18.14 25.20
C ASP A 392 3.95 -17.32 26.20
N GLN A 393 4.59 -16.41 26.95
CA GLN A 393 3.93 -15.49 27.86
C GLN A 393 3.29 -14.34 27.09
N GLN A 394 2.08 -13.93 27.50
CA GLN A 394 1.36 -12.83 26.87
C GLN A 394 2.18 -11.53 26.95
N GLY A 395 2.39 -10.90 25.79
CA GLY A 395 3.13 -9.65 25.69
C GLY A 395 2.84 -8.89 24.40
N ASP A 396 3.55 -7.79 24.22
CA ASP A 396 3.43 -6.93 23.05
C ASP A 396 4.14 -7.55 21.84
N PRO A 397 3.65 -7.34 20.60
CA PRO A 397 4.42 -7.58 19.38
C PRO A 397 5.79 -6.92 19.47
N VAL A 398 6.84 -7.72 19.39
CA VAL A 398 8.22 -7.24 19.54
C VAL A 398 9.11 -7.83 18.47
N ARG A 399 10.14 -7.07 18.12
CA ARG A 399 11.24 -7.54 17.27
C ARG A 399 12.26 -8.31 18.10
N VAL A 400 12.40 -9.61 17.83
CA VAL A 400 13.33 -10.50 18.53
C VAL A 400 14.52 -10.81 17.62
N ARG A 401 15.74 -10.65 18.13
CA ARG A 401 16.99 -11.06 17.48
C ARG A 401 17.50 -12.34 18.13
N PHE A 402 17.71 -13.37 17.32
CA PHE A 402 18.28 -14.65 17.72
C PHE A 402 19.71 -14.77 17.26
N GLU A 403 20.60 -15.18 18.15
CA GLU A 403 22.04 -15.25 17.91
C GLU A 403 22.61 -16.56 18.43
N VAL A 404 23.25 -17.35 17.56
CA VAL A 404 24.06 -18.49 17.99
C VAL A 404 25.46 -17.97 18.29
N LEU A 405 25.91 -18.10 19.53
CA LEU A 405 27.20 -17.60 19.97
C LEU A 405 28.35 -18.49 19.47
N ALA A 406 29.49 -17.86 19.21
CA ALA A 406 30.70 -18.57 18.79
C ALA A 406 31.17 -19.61 19.84
N PRO A 407 31.82 -20.70 19.43
CA PRO A 407 32.34 -21.71 20.34
C PRO A 407 33.23 -21.12 21.44
N GLY A 408 32.97 -21.49 22.70
CA GLY A 408 33.74 -21.04 23.87
C GLY A 408 33.36 -19.66 24.42
N ALA A 409 32.39 -18.96 23.81
CA ALA A 409 31.81 -17.74 24.39
C ALA A 409 30.87 -18.11 25.56
N ALA A 410 31.38 -18.14 26.78
CA ALA A 410 30.60 -18.51 27.96
C ALA A 410 29.75 -17.32 28.43
N GLY A 411 28.46 -17.27 28.02
CA GLY A 411 27.43 -16.41 28.62
C GLY A 411 27.72 -14.90 28.61
N ASP A 412 28.72 -14.45 27.85
CA ASP A 412 29.10 -13.03 27.77
C ASP A 412 28.02 -12.25 27.01
N ASP A 413 27.58 -11.17 27.63
CA ASP A 413 26.60 -10.24 27.11
C ASP A 413 27.01 -9.65 25.77
N GLU A 414 28.29 -9.48 25.50
CA GLU A 414 28.82 -8.98 24.23
C GLU A 414 29.54 -10.07 23.41
N ALA A 415 29.27 -11.34 23.76
CA ALA A 415 29.76 -12.48 23.00
C ALA A 415 29.46 -12.34 21.51
N ARG A 416 30.47 -12.65 20.69
CA ARG A 416 30.34 -12.67 19.23
C ARG A 416 29.32 -13.73 18.80
N ALA A 417 28.34 -13.31 18.00
CA ALA A 417 27.43 -14.20 17.31
C ALA A 417 28.09 -14.79 16.04
N GLU A 418 28.03 -16.12 15.90
CA GLU A 418 28.37 -16.88 14.70
C GLU A 418 27.24 -16.79 13.67
N LEU A 419 26.00 -16.97 14.12
CA LEU A 419 24.78 -16.83 13.32
C LEU A 419 23.85 -15.84 13.98
N ALA A 420 23.08 -15.13 13.17
CA ALA A 420 21.99 -14.27 13.62
C ALA A 420 20.83 -14.27 12.61
N THR A 421 19.61 -14.19 13.15
CA THR A 421 18.37 -13.89 12.43
C THR A 421 17.47 -13.02 13.32
N ALA A 422 16.51 -12.30 12.75
CA ALA A 422 15.56 -11.49 13.50
C ALA A 422 14.16 -11.58 12.89
N ALA A 423 13.13 -11.54 13.73
CA ALA A 423 11.74 -11.50 13.28
C ALA A 423 10.85 -10.76 14.29
N TRP A 424 9.69 -10.30 13.84
CA TRP A 424 8.64 -9.86 14.74
C TRP A 424 7.87 -11.07 15.25
N ILE A 425 7.66 -11.14 16.56
CA ILE A 425 6.92 -12.21 17.23
C ILE A 425 5.88 -11.55 18.12
N TRP A 426 4.67 -12.10 18.16
CA TRP A 426 3.66 -11.71 19.14
C TRP A 426 3.67 -12.72 20.30
N PRO A 427 4.28 -12.39 21.45
CA PRO A 427 4.39 -13.31 22.56
C PRO A 427 3.02 -13.70 23.13
N GLY A 428 2.85 -14.99 23.40
CA GLY A 428 1.58 -15.57 23.88
C GLY A 428 0.44 -15.62 22.86
N MET A 429 0.67 -15.19 21.62
CA MET A 429 -0.29 -15.31 20.52
C MET A 429 0.07 -16.48 19.60
N SER A 430 -0.79 -17.50 19.57
CA SER A 430 -0.61 -18.67 18.70
C SER A 430 -1.25 -18.44 17.33
N ARG A 431 -2.52 -18.81 17.15
CA ARG A 431 -3.20 -18.69 15.87
C ARG A 431 -4.41 -17.76 15.98
N LEU A 432 -4.60 -16.94 14.95
CA LEU A 432 -5.72 -16.02 14.87
C LEU A 432 -6.94 -16.75 14.29
N ASP A 433 -7.68 -17.43 15.17
CA ASP A 433 -8.89 -18.20 14.86
C ASP A 433 -10.12 -17.60 15.59
N GLY A 434 -11.31 -17.77 15.03
CA GLY A 434 -12.58 -17.25 15.59
C GLY A 434 -13.44 -16.49 14.57
N ASP A 435 -14.72 -16.31 14.87
CA ASP A 435 -15.72 -15.60 14.05
C ASP A 435 -16.65 -14.78 14.98
N PRO A 436 -16.32 -13.50 15.30
CA PRO A 436 -15.14 -12.77 14.85
C PRO A 436 -13.86 -13.24 15.57
N ALA A 437 -12.71 -13.06 14.92
CA ALA A 437 -11.42 -13.33 15.55
C ALA A 437 -11.09 -12.25 16.60
N THR A 438 -10.75 -12.68 17.81
CA THR A 438 -10.35 -11.80 18.93
C THR A 438 -8.87 -11.99 19.23
N MET A 439 -8.19 -10.89 19.57
CA MET A 439 -6.78 -10.88 19.96
C MET A 439 -6.57 -9.96 21.17
N PRO A 440 -5.55 -10.22 22.01
CA PRO A 440 -5.24 -9.31 23.11
C PRO A 440 -4.89 -7.92 22.57
N LYS A 441 -5.27 -6.86 23.28
CA LYS A 441 -4.83 -5.49 22.93
C LYS A 441 -3.37 -5.32 23.39
N PRO A 442 -2.41 -5.12 22.48
CA PRO A 442 -1.04 -4.89 22.89
C PRO A 442 -0.86 -3.46 23.40
N GLY A 443 0.07 -3.26 24.34
CA GLY A 443 0.40 -1.96 24.92
C GLY A 443 0.99 -0.98 23.91
N ASN A 444 1.65 -1.50 22.87
CA ASN A 444 2.20 -0.74 21.75
C ASN A 444 1.22 -0.57 20.56
N TRP A 445 -0.07 -0.83 20.75
CA TRP A 445 -1.09 -0.64 19.72
C TRP A 445 -1.29 0.83 19.32
N ASN A 446 -1.40 1.07 18.03
CA ASN A 446 -1.68 2.37 17.45
C ASN A 446 -2.98 2.34 16.63
N ALA A 447 -4.05 2.92 17.20
CA ALA A 447 -5.38 2.93 16.60
C ALA A 447 -5.46 3.69 15.27
N ALA A 448 -4.67 4.76 15.12
CA ALA A 448 -4.59 5.55 13.88
C ALA A 448 -3.93 4.79 12.73
N ARG A 449 -3.05 3.85 13.07
CA ARG A 449 -2.32 2.98 12.13
C ARG A 449 -2.98 1.62 11.96
N SER A 450 -4.11 1.40 12.64
CA SER A 450 -4.92 0.19 12.52
C SER A 450 -6.16 0.43 11.66
N ALA A 451 -6.66 -0.61 11.01
CA ALA A 451 -7.92 -0.57 10.27
C ALA A 451 -8.66 -1.91 10.36
N GLY A 452 -9.99 -1.89 10.33
CA GLY A 452 -10.84 -3.10 10.45
C GLY A 452 -10.71 -3.84 11.78
N LEU A 453 -10.32 -3.14 12.84
CA LEU A 453 -10.22 -3.64 14.21
C LEU A 453 -11.07 -2.76 15.14
N ARG A 454 -11.81 -3.40 16.03
CA ARG A 454 -12.64 -2.76 17.06
C ARG A 454 -12.11 -3.11 18.44
N GLU A 455 -11.93 -2.09 19.29
CA GLU A 455 -11.59 -2.30 20.69
C GLU A 455 -12.82 -2.76 21.49
N THR A 456 -12.64 -3.81 22.29
CA THR A 456 -13.66 -4.38 23.19
C THR A 456 -13.08 -4.62 24.59
N MET A 457 -13.94 -5.02 25.53
CA MET A 457 -13.48 -5.38 26.89
C MET A 457 -12.49 -6.56 26.92
N ASN A 458 -12.48 -7.41 25.88
CA ASN A 458 -11.63 -8.59 25.80
C ASN A 458 -10.35 -8.37 24.96
N GLY A 459 -10.14 -7.16 24.43
CA GLY A 459 -9.01 -6.83 23.56
C GLY A 459 -9.45 -6.24 22.23
N LEU A 460 -8.79 -6.62 21.14
CA LEU A 460 -9.14 -6.20 19.79
C LEU A 460 -9.94 -7.31 19.09
N GLU A 461 -11.03 -6.95 18.44
CA GLU A 461 -11.82 -7.84 17.60
C GLU A 461 -11.75 -7.39 16.15
N VAL A 462 -11.72 -8.35 15.23
CA VAL A 462 -11.87 -8.05 13.80
C VAL A 462 -13.28 -7.49 13.56
N ASP A 463 -13.35 -6.32 12.95
CA ASP A 463 -14.62 -5.72 12.54
C ASP A 463 -15.07 -6.34 11.20
N GLU A 464 -16.12 -7.16 11.26
CA GLU A 464 -16.68 -7.84 10.08
C GLU A 464 -17.39 -6.87 9.12
N GLN A 465 -17.82 -5.70 9.62
CA GLN A 465 -18.48 -4.67 8.81
C GLN A 465 -17.46 -3.75 8.12
N ALA A 466 -16.19 -3.78 8.55
CA ALA A 466 -15.17 -2.93 7.96
C ALA A 466 -14.84 -3.33 6.51
N ASP A 467 -14.88 -2.32 5.64
CA ASP A 467 -14.55 -2.43 4.22
C ASP A 467 -13.02 -2.37 3.99
N VAL A 468 -12.30 -3.36 4.53
CA VAL A 468 -10.84 -3.49 4.37
C VAL A 468 -10.46 -4.88 3.84
N GLU A 469 -9.59 -4.96 2.83
CA GLU A 469 -9.19 -6.25 2.23
C GLU A 469 -8.58 -7.22 3.27
N ALA A 470 -7.77 -6.70 4.17
CA ALA A 470 -7.26 -7.37 5.37
C ALA A 470 -7.24 -6.35 6.53
N PRO A 471 -7.69 -6.72 7.75
CA PRO A 471 -7.53 -5.85 8.90
C PRO A 471 -6.04 -5.57 9.16
N ILE A 472 -5.74 -4.36 9.60
CA ILE A 472 -4.38 -3.89 9.82
C ILE A 472 -4.20 -3.63 11.30
N LEU A 473 -3.17 -4.25 11.88
CA LEU A 473 -2.66 -3.97 13.21
C LEU A 473 -1.53 -2.95 13.11
N GLY A 474 -1.81 -1.72 13.51
CA GLY A 474 -0.80 -0.69 13.69
C GLY A 474 -0.11 -0.82 15.05
N ILE A 475 1.22 -0.82 15.07
CA ILE A 475 2.01 -0.79 16.31
C ILE A 475 3.10 0.30 16.25
N THR A 476 3.53 0.77 17.42
CA THR A 476 4.65 1.71 17.57
C THR A 476 5.76 1.07 18.43
N ASP A 477 6.95 0.86 17.88
CA ASP A 477 8.14 0.36 18.60
C ASP A 477 9.25 1.41 18.59
N GLY A 478 9.43 2.09 19.73
CA GLY A 478 10.30 3.27 19.80
C GLY A 478 9.79 4.39 18.88
N GLU A 479 10.62 4.83 17.94
CA GLU A 479 10.23 5.81 16.90
C GLU A 479 9.64 5.15 15.64
N GLU A 480 9.66 3.82 15.55
CA GLU A 480 9.24 3.10 14.36
C GLU A 480 7.74 2.75 14.43
N VAL A 481 7.02 3.07 13.36
CA VAL A 481 5.60 2.73 13.22
C VAL A 481 5.45 1.63 12.17
N ARG A 482 4.70 0.59 12.51
CA ARG A 482 4.50 -0.60 11.67
C ARG A 482 3.01 -0.88 11.46
N GLU A 483 2.64 -1.26 10.24
CA GLU A 483 1.27 -1.58 9.86
C GLU A 483 1.20 -3.03 9.36
N PHE A 484 0.82 -3.95 10.24
CA PHE A 484 0.77 -5.38 9.96
C PHE A 484 -0.62 -5.80 9.44
N ALA A 485 -0.73 -6.17 8.17
CA ALA A 485 -1.93 -6.76 7.59
C ALA A 485 -2.15 -8.18 8.11
N LEU A 486 -3.22 -8.39 8.88
CA LEU A 486 -3.55 -9.63 9.57
C LEU A 486 -3.93 -10.75 8.59
N VAL A 487 -3.39 -11.94 8.84
CA VAL A 487 -3.69 -13.15 8.08
C VAL A 487 -4.90 -13.83 8.72
N LEU A 488 -6.07 -13.64 8.11
CA LEU A 488 -7.31 -14.26 8.57
C LEU A 488 -7.66 -15.51 7.77
N GLN A 489 -8.04 -16.58 8.46
CA GLN A 489 -8.67 -17.75 7.86
C GLN A 489 -10.17 -17.49 7.69
N ARG A 490 -10.53 -16.48 6.91
CA ARG A 490 -11.92 -16.05 6.74
C ARG A 490 -12.47 -16.34 5.36
N GLU A 491 -13.80 -16.45 5.28
CA GLU A 491 -14.48 -16.36 4.01
C GLU A 491 -14.43 -14.93 3.45
N VAL A 492 -14.19 -14.83 2.16
CA VAL A 492 -14.15 -13.55 1.45
C VAL A 492 -14.98 -13.66 0.20
N LEU A 493 -15.94 -12.74 0.06
CA LEU A 493 -16.74 -12.58 -1.14
C LEU A 493 -16.19 -11.37 -1.91
N TRP A 494 -15.94 -11.53 -3.20
CA TRP A 494 -15.57 -10.45 -4.11
C TRP A 494 -16.65 -10.29 -5.18
N HIS A 495 -16.94 -9.05 -5.53
CA HIS A 495 -17.77 -8.68 -6.68
C HIS A 495 -16.87 -8.26 -7.83
N HIS A 496 -16.93 -9.03 -8.91
CA HIS A 496 -16.21 -8.77 -10.15
C HIS A 496 -17.12 -8.05 -11.13
N ARG A 497 -16.79 -6.79 -11.39
CA ARG A 497 -17.50 -5.91 -12.32
C ARG A 497 -16.95 -6.14 -13.73
N GLN A 498 -17.80 -6.52 -14.67
CA GLN A 498 -17.33 -6.92 -16.00
C GLN A 498 -16.92 -5.70 -16.86
N GLU A 499 -17.63 -4.58 -16.71
CA GLU A 499 -17.48 -3.39 -17.55
C GLU A 499 -16.09 -2.74 -17.39
N ASP A 500 -15.59 -2.64 -16.16
CA ASP A 500 -14.29 -2.04 -15.83
C ASP A 500 -13.22 -3.08 -15.46
N ARG A 501 -13.57 -4.37 -15.44
CA ARG A 501 -12.73 -5.47 -14.93
C ARG A 501 -12.28 -5.27 -13.48
N GLY A 502 -13.00 -4.44 -12.73
CA GLY A 502 -12.77 -4.19 -11.32
C GLY A 502 -13.13 -5.39 -10.46
N ARG A 503 -12.56 -5.44 -9.26
CA ARG A 503 -13.00 -6.36 -8.21
C ARG A 503 -13.07 -5.63 -6.89
N ASP A 504 -14.20 -5.74 -6.20
CA ASP A 504 -14.40 -5.14 -4.89
C ASP A 504 -14.69 -6.23 -3.87
N ARG A 505 -14.20 -6.06 -2.64
CA ARG A 505 -14.59 -6.95 -1.53
C ARG A 505 -16.03 -6.61 -1.14
N VAL A 506 -16.83 -7.63 -0.87
CA VAL A 506 -18.19 -7.47 -0.36
C VAL A 506 -18.16 -7.66 1.16
N PRO A 507 -18.46 -6.62 1.97
CA PRO A 507 -18.59 -6.76 3.42
C PRO A 507 -19.68 -7.78 3.77
N ARG A 508 -19.48 -8.50 4.88
CA ARG A 508 -20.43 -9.55 5.28
C ARG A 508 -21.79 -8.93 5.62
N GLY A 509 -22.85 -9.52 5.09
CA GLY A 509 -24.22 -9.05 5.27
C GLY A 509 -24.61 -7.85 4.41
N ARG A 510 -23.70 -7.31 3.58
CA ARG A 510 -24.00 -6.18 2.69
C ARG A 510 -25.08 -6.56 1.67
N THR A 511 -25.98 -5.61 1.40
CA THR A 511 -26.90 -5.71 0.26
C THR A 511 -26.20 -5.14 -0.98
N LEU A 512 -25.97 -6.00 -1.96
CA LEU A 512 -25.53 -5.66 -3.31
C LEU A 512 -26.76 -5.24 -4.11
N VAL A 513 -26.73 -4.02 -4.62
CA VAL A 513 -27.75 -3.49 -5.52
C VAL A 513 -27.22 -3.65 -6.95
N LEU A 514 -27.91 -4.42 -7.77
CA LEU A 514 -27.50 -4.74 -9.13
C LEU A 514 -28.54 -4.17 -10.11
N GLY A 515 -28.09 -3.23 -10.94
CA GLY A 515 -28.85 -2.77 -12.11
C GLY A 515 -28.42 -3.50 -13.38
N HIS A 516 -28.96 -3.07 -14.52
CA HIS A 516 -28.77 -3.76 -15.79
C HIS A 516 -27.32 -3.83 -16.26
N GLN A 517 -26.49 -2.84 -15.95
CA GLN A 517 -25.06 -2.85 -16.29
C GLN A 517 -24.31 -3.98 -15.58
N ALA A 518 -24.76 -4.40 -14.40
CA ALA A 518 -24.16 -5.47 -13.60
C ALA A 518 -24.66 -6.88 -13.98
N ARG A 519 -25.51 -7.03 -15.00
CA ARG A 519 -26.11 -8.33 -15.41
C ARG A 519 -25.12 -9.44 -15.78
N TYR A 520 -23.87 -9.07 -16.05
CA TYR A 520 -22.80 -10.00 -16.40
C TYR A 520 -21.71 -10.07 -15.33
N ASP A 521 -21.90 -9.38 -14.22
CA ASP A 521 -20.99 -9.44 -13.11
C ASP A 521 -21.00 -10.83 -12.48
N THR A 522 -19.90 -11.14 -11.82
CA THR A 522 -19.73 -12.42 -11.14
C THR A 522 -19.31 -12.17 -9.71
N LEU A 523 -19.59 -13.12 -8.83
CA LEU A 523 -19.07 -13.08 -7.47
C LEU A 523 -18.11 -14.25 -7.27
N ILE A 524 -16.99 -14.02 -6.59
CA ILE A 524 -16.06 -15.08 -6.21
C ILE A 524 -16.10 -15.22 -4.69
N LEU A 525 -16.36 -16.42 -4.21
CA LEU A 525 -16.31 -16.75 -2.79
C LEU A 525 -15.06 -17.59 -2.50
N ALA A 526 -14.18 -17.11 -1.64
CA ALA A 526 -13.16 -17.94 -1.00
C ALA A 526 -13.68 -18.50 0.32
N SER A 527 -13.48 -19.81 0.53
CA SER A 527 -13.67 -20.46 1.83
C SER A 527 -12.68 -21.60 1.99
N ARG A 528 -12.28 -21.87 3.24
CA ARG A 528 -11.49 -23.04 3.63
C ARG A 528 -12.32 -24.13 4.28
N ASP A 529 -13.62 -23.90 4.47
CA ASP A 529 -14.55 -24.87 5.01
C ASP A 529 -14.97 -25.87 3.93
N ALA A 530 -14.24 -26.99 3.85
CA ALA A 530 -14.53 -28.08 2.94
C ALA A 530 -15.89 -28.76 3.20
N THR A 531 -16.54 -28.48 4.34
CA THR A 531 -17.78 -29.13 4.75
C THR A 531 -19.04 -28.28 4.56
N ALA A 532 -18.89 -26.97 4.31
CA ALA A 532 -20.02 -26.07 4.14
C ALA A 532 -20.73 -26.24 2.79
N ASP A 533 -22.05 -26.06 2.78
CA ASP A 533 -22.84 -25.92 1.56
C ASP A 533 -22.99 -24.43 1.20
N LEU A 534 -22.94 -24.10 -0.09
CA LEU A 534 -23.17 -22.74 -0.58
C LEU A 534 -24.63 -22.56 -0.97
N LEU A 535 -25.29 -21.55 -0.41
CA LEU A 535 -26.62 -21.09 -0.78
C LEU A 535 -26.48 -19.81 -1.63
N VAL A 536 -26.98 -19.84 -2.85
CA VAL A 536 -27.09 -18.67 -3.73
C VAL A 536 -28.54 -18.52 -4.14
N LEU A 537 -29.21 -17.48 -3.65
CA LEU A 537 -30.61 -17.18 -3.95
C LEU A 537 -31.47 -18.45 -3.81
N GLY A 538 -31.41 -19.09 -2.65
CA GLY A 538 -32.16 -20.31 -2.35
C GLY A 538 -31.67 -21.60 -3.02
N LYS A 539 -30.79 -21.53 -4.03
CA LYS A 539 -30.17 -22.72 -4.65
C LYS A 539 -28.97 -23.19 -3.84
N THR A 540 -29.00 -24.45 -3.40
CA THR A 540 -27.89 -25.06 -2.64
C THR A 540 -26.91 -25.77 -3.57
N THR A 541 -25.62 -25.47 -3.41
CA THR A 541 -24.50 -26.23 -3.96
C THR A 541 -23.80 -26.96 -2.81
N PRO A 542 -23.89 -28.30 -2.73
CA PRO A 542 -23.34 -29.02 -1.59
C PRO A 542 -21.82 -29.07 -1.65
N ARG A 543 -21.16 -28.74 -0.53
CA ARG A 543 -19.70 -28.86 -0.33
C ARG A 543 -18.82 -28.40 -1.51
N PRO A 544 -18.93 -27.15 -1.98
CA PRO A 544 -18.18 -26.67 -3.15
C PRO A 544 -16.67 -26.60 -2.93
N PHE A 545 -16.21 -26.53 -1.68
CA PHE A 545 -14.82 -26.27 -1.30
C PHE A 545 -13.99 -27.51 -0.94
N VAL A 546 -14.50 -28.73 -1.18
CA VAL A 546 -13.77 -29.98 -0.81
C VAL A 546 -12.41 -30.11 -1.50
N ALA A 547 -12.29 -29.61 -2.73
CA ALA A 547 -11.08 -29.75 -3.55
C ALA A 547 -10.58 -28.40 -4.10
N ARG A 548 -11.13 -27.28 -3.61
CA ARG A 548 -10.80 -25.93 -4.06
C ARG A 548 -11.10 -24.92 -2.96
N THR A 549 -10.35 -23.84 -2.91
CA THR A 549 -10.55 -22.78 -1.90
C THR A 549 -11.39 -21.62 -2.40
N LYS A 550 -11.76 -21.62 -3.69
CA LYS A 550 -12.56 -20.56 -4.34
C LYS A 550 -13.69 -21.16 -5.17
N TRP A 551 -14.81 -20.47 -5.21
CA TRP A 551 -15.98 -20.82 -6.01
C TRP A 551 -16.53 -19.57 -6.70
N GLU A 552 -16.76 -19.67 -8.00
CA GLU A 552 -17.37 -18.60 -8.79
C GLU A 552 -18.89 -18.78 -8.81
N ILE A 553 -19.60 -17.71 -8.48
CA ILE A 553 -21.04 -17.54 -8.61
C ILE A 553 -21.25 -16.74 -9.88
N GLY A 554 -21.62 -17.44 -10.96
CA GLY A 554 -21.77 -16.83 -12.27
C GLY A 554 -23.04 -15.96 -12.37
N ALA A 555 -23.05 -15.01 -13.32
CA ALA A 555 -24.16 -14.11 -13.59
C ALA A 555 -25.53 -14.81 -13.66
N SER A 556 -25.61 -15.96 -14.34
CA SER A 556 -26.86 -16.73 -14.44
C SER A 556 -27.44 -17.22 -13.10
N GLN A 557 -26.60 -17.36 -12.07
CA GLN A 557 -27.03 -17.72 -10.71
C GLN A 557 -27.46 -16.49 -9.90
N ILE A 558 -26.89 -15.32 -10.20
CA ILE A 558 -27.19 -14.03 -9.57
C ILE A 558 -28.53 -13.48 -10.10
N GLU A 559 -28.83 -13.70 -11.38
CA GLU A 559 -30.07 -13.29 -12.05
C GLU A 559 -31.25 -14.26 -11.84
N ALA A 560 -31.08 -15.30 -11.02
CA ALA A 560 -32.09 -16.35 -10.88
C ALA A 560 -33.32 -15.87 -10.09
N PRO A 561 -34.54 -15.95 -10.63
CA PRO A 561 -35.75 -15.48 -9.95
C PRO A 561 -36.26 -16.55 -8.97
N THR A 562 -35.66 -16.62 -7.79
CA THR A 562 -35.93 -17.68 -6.80
C THR A 562 -36.65 -17.18 -5.54
N GLY A 563 -36.84 -15.87 -5.39
CA GLY A 563 -37.52 -15.24 -4.24
C GLY A 563 -36.72 -15.21 -2.94
N ASP A 564 -35.48 -15.73 -2.94
CA ASP A 564 -34.50 -15.60 -1.86
C ASP A 564 -33.40 -14.66 -2.34
N ASP A 565 -33.02 -13.69 -1.52
CA ASP A 565 -32.03 -12.66 -1.83
C ASP A 565 -30.63 -13.00 -1.32
N ARG A 566 -30.45 -14.11 -0.59
CA ARG A 566 -29.22 -14.37 0.18
C ARG A 566 -28.15 -15.11 -0.62
N ILE A 567 -26.91 -14.72 -0.38
CA ILE A 567 -25.72 -15.55 -0.56
C ILE A 567 -25.24 -15.93 0.84
N ALA A 568 -25.15 -17.22 1.14
CA ALA A 568 -24.83 -17.71 2.47
C ALA A 568 -24.07 -19.04 2.44
N LEU A 569 -23.36 -19.34 3.52
CA LEU A 569 -22.82 -20.67 3.79
C LEU A 569 -23.65 -21.37 4.86
N ARG A 570 -24.07 -22.59 4.57
CA ARG A 570 -24.64 -23.49 5.58
C ARG A 570 -23.56 -24.41 6.08
N ARG A 571 -23.19 -24.25 7.34
CA ARG A 571 -22.16 -25.04 8.03
C ARG A 571 -22.63 -26.46 8.30
N ALA A 572 -21.69 -27.35 8.62
CA ALA A 572 -21.98 -28.74 8.96
C ALA A 572 -22.89 -28.91 10.19
N ASP A 573 -22.87 -27.94 11.12
CA ASP A 573 -23.74 -27.88 12.30
C ASP A 573 -25.16 -27.32 12.00
N GLY A 574 -25.42 -26.90 10.75
CA GLY A 574 -26.68 -26.32 10.32
C GLY A 574 -26.78 -24.80 10.45
N ARG A 575 -25.76 -24.11 11.01
CA ARG A 575 -25.70 -22.64 11.08
C ARG A 575 -25.68 -22.04 9.67
N ILE A 576 -26.44 -20.97 9.44
CA ILE A 576 -26.45 -20.24 8.16
C ILE A 576 -25.78 -18.89 8.36
N ASP A 577 -24.63 -18.74 7.72
CA ASP A 577 -23.83 -17.53 7.73
C ASP A 577 -24.13 -16.72 6.46
N VAL A 578 -24.94 -15.66 6.58
CA VAL A 578 -25.26 -14.78 5.45
C VAL A 578 -24.03 -13.94 5.11
N LEU A 579 -23.57 -14.07 3.87
CA LEU A 579 -22.42 -13.34 3.34
C LEU A 579 -22.83 -12.05 2.65
N ALA A 580 -23.90 -12.07 1.87
CA ALA A 580 -24.45 -10.90 1.20
C ALA A 580 -25.93 -11.11 0.88
N ARG A 581 -26.61 -10.01 0.53
CA ARG A 581 -27.95 -10.01 -0.06
C ARG A 581 -27.89 -9.36 -1.44
N ILE A 582 -28.74 -9.79 -2.37
CA ILE A 582 -28.84 -9.21 -3.72
C ILE A 582 -30.20 -8.54 -3.87
N HIS A 583 -30.19 -7.28 -4.30
CA HIS A 583 -31.36 -6.52 -4.69
C HIS A 583 -31.22 -6.09 -6.15
N HIS A 584 -32.16 -6.53 -6.99
CA HIS A 584 -32.19 -6.18 -8.41
C HIS A 584 -33.05 -4.93 -8.63
N LEU A 585 -32.57 -3.99 -9.43
CA LEU A 585 -33.31 -2.79 -9.81
C LEU A 585 -33.96 -2.93 -11.19
N ASP A 586 -35.10 -2.27 -11.37
CA ASP A 586 -35.82 -2.17 -12.65
C ASP A 586 -35.34 -0.95 -13.47
N ASP A 587 -34.02 -0.78 -13.62
CA ASP A 587 -33.41 0.36 -14.31
C ASP A 587 -33.45 0.23 -15.86
N PRO A 588 -33.25 1.34 -16.61
CA PRO A 588 -33.15 1.29 -18.06
C PRO A 588 -32.01 0.39 -18.51
N ARG A 589 -32.31 -0.53 -19.43
CA ARG A 589 -31.35 -1.46 -20.03
C ARG A 589 -30.23 -0.78 -20.81
N GLN A 590 -30.48 0.44 -21.27
CA GLN A 590 -29.49 1.25 -21.96
C GLN A 590 -29.85 2.73 -21.83
N ILE A 591 -28.84 3.55 -21.57
CA ILE A 591 -28.88 5.01 -21.72
C ILE A 591 -27.65 5.37 -22.56
N ALA A 592 -27.85 6.06 -23.67
CA ALA A 592 -26.77 6.56 -24.50
C ALA A 592 -27.05 8.00 -24.92
N PHE A 593 -26.01 8.82 -24.90
CA PHE A 593 -26.08 10.24 -25.19
C PHE A 593 -25.13 10.63 -26.32
N ALA A 594 -25.62 11.43 -27.25
CA ALA A 594 -24.81 12.06 -28.28
C ALA A 594 -25.28 13.50 -28.49
N GLU A 595 -24.34 14.42 -28.70
CA GLU A 595 -24.61 15.83 -28.95
C GLU A 595 -23.84 16.31 -30.17
N THR A 596 -24.53 17.08 -31.00
CA THR A 596 -23.97 17.78 -32.16
C THR A 596 -24.29 19.27 -32.03
N ASP A 597 -23.71 20.11 -32.87
CA ASP A 597 -23.98 21.55 -32.89
C ASP A 597 -25.46 21.92 -33.12
N SER A 598 -26.25 21.01 -33.70
CA SER A 598 -27.65 21.26 -34.08
C SER A 598 -28.69 20.48 -33.28
N GLU A 599 -28.29 19.38 -32.61
CA GLU A 599 -29.22 18.52 -31.89
C GLU A 599 -28.56 17.73 -30.76
N ILE A 600 -29.38 17.43 -29.76
CA ILE A 600 -29.10 16.46 -28.69
C ILE A 600 -29.89 15.19 -28.98
N ARG A 601 -29.22 14.03 -28.87
CA ARG A 601 -29.81 12.70 -29.03
C ARG A 601 -29.61 11.90 -27.74
N LEU A 602 -30.73 11.40 -27.21
CA LEU A 602 -30.79 10.54 -26.04
C LEU A 602 -31.51 9.24 -26.42
N ASP A 603 -30.76 8.15 -26.44
CA ASP A 603 -31.29 6.81 -26.70
C ASP A 603 -31.47 6.07 -25.37
N ILE A 604 -32.69 5.61 -25.07
CA ILE A 604 -33.04 4.93 -23.82
C ILE A 604 -33.79 3.64 -24.14
N THR A 605 -33.42 2.54 -23.48
CA THR A 605 -34.23 1.31 -23.48
C THR A 605 -34.76 1.08 -22.06
N PRO A 606 -36.04 1.38 -21.78
CA PRO A 606 -36.61 1.22 -20.45
C PRO A 606 -36.57 -0.24 -19.95
N GLY A 607 -36.40 -0.44 -18.63
CA GLY A 607 -36.47 -1.77 -18.01
C GLY A 607 -37.87 -2.38 -18.05
N VAL A 608 -38.89 -1.52 -17.90
CA VAL A 608 -40.32 -1.85 -17.93
C VAL A 608 -40.99 -1.22 -19.16
N PRO A 609 -41.97 -1.87 -19.81
CA PRO A 609 -42.70 -1.29 -20.92
C PRO A 609 -43.41 0.02 -20.55
N VAL A 610 -43.04 1.11 -21.23
CA VAL A 610 -43.66 2.43 -21.10
C VAL A 610 -44.59 2.70 -22.28
N ASP A 611 -45.74 3.32 -22.03
CA ASP A 611 -46.73 3.66 -23.06
C ASP A 611 -46.78 5.15 -23.41
N ALA A 612 -46.07 6.00 -22.65
CA ALA A 612 -45.89 7.42 -22.92
C ALA A 612 -44.65 7.97 -22.20
N LEU A 613 -44.12 9.08 -22.73
CA LEU A 613 -43.09 9.90 -22.10
C LEU A 613 -43.61 11.32 -21.85
N ARG A 614 -43.09 11.95 -20.80
CA ARG A 614 -43.29 13.35 -20.47
C ARG A 614 -41.95 14.05 -20.36
N PHE A 615 -41.86 15.20 -21.01
CA PHE A 615 -40.70 16.07 -21.01
C PHE A 615 -41.04 17.29 -20.16
N ARG A 616 -40.22 17.57 -19.15
CA ARG A 616 -40.32 18.77 -18.33
C ARG A 616 -39.03 19.56 -18.47
N ILE A 617 -39.10 20.72 -19.11
CA ILE A 617 -37.97 21.61 -19.35
C ILE A 617 -38.09 22.80 -18.40
N GLU A 618 -37.18 22.89 -17.44
CA GLU A 618 -37.11 23.98 -16.47
C GLU A 618 -35.94 24.89 -16.82
N ARG A 619 -36.22 26.15 -17.10
CA ARG A 619 -35.22 27.12 -17.56
C ARG A 619 -34.75 28.01 -16.43
N ALA A 620 -33.55 28.54 -16.58
CA ALA A 620 -32.92 29.39 -15.56
C ALA A 620 -33.67 30.71 -15.32
N ASP A 621 -34.40 31.24 -16.30
CA ASP A 621 -35.28 32.42 -16.13
C ASP A 621 -36.58 32.10 -15.38
N GLY A 622 -36.87 30.82 -15.13
CA GLY A 622 -38.05 30.33 -14.44
C GLY A 622 -39.19 29.89 -15.33
N THR A 623 -39.03 29.95 -16.65
CA THR A 623 -39.99 29.34 -17.57
C THR A 623 -39.96 27.81 -17.45
N VAL A 624 -41.14 27.18 -17.51
CA VAL A 624 -41.31 25.73 -17.46
C VAL A 624 -42.14 25.30 -18.65
N ASP A 625 -41.53 24.57 -19.58
CA ASP A 625 -42.22 23.96 -20.72
C ASP A 625 -42.44 22.47 -20.43
N GLN A 626 -43.69 22.01 -20.51
CA GLN A 626 -44.04 20.61 -20.27
C GLN A 626 -44.88 20.06 -21.42
N GLY A 627 -44.57 18.84 -21.85
CA GLY A 627 -45.29 18.19 -22.94
C GLY A 627 -45.08 16.68 -22.98
N ASP A 628 -45.99 15.97 -23.63
CA ASP A 628 -46.03 14.50 -23.58
C ASP A 628 -45.93 13.90 -25.00
N THR A 629 -45.42 12.66 -25.09
CA THR A 629 -45.43 11.86 -26.32
C THR A 629 -46.01 10.49 -26.03
N SER A 630 -47.08 10.13 -26.75
CA SER A 630 -47.65 8.79 -26.67
C SER A 630 -46.79 7.80 -27.46
N LEU A 631 -46.48 6.67 -26.83
CA LEU A 631 -45.75 5.54 -27.44
C LEU A 631 -46.68 4.35 -27.73
N GLY A 632 -47.90 4.38 -27.18
CA GLY A 632 -48.91 3.34 -27.28
C GLY A 632 -50.27 3.86 -27.77
N ARG A 633 -51.35 3.11 -27.49
CA ARG A 633 -52.72 3.46 -27.93
C ARG A 633 -53.41 4.48 -27.02
N ARG A 634 -52.91 4.67 -25.80
CA ARG A 634 -53.52 5.56 -24.81
C ARG A 634 -53.11 7.01 -25.10
N PRO A 635 -54.06 7.95 -25.24
CA PRO A 635 -53.73 9.33 -25.52
C PRO A 635 -52.96 9.97 -24.35
N VAL A 636 -52.19 11.00 -24.67
CA VAL A 636 -51.48 11.84 -23.70
C VAL A 636 -52.14 13.22 -23.62
N PRO A 637 -52.11 13.88 -22.46
CA PRO A 637 -52.88 15.11 -22.22
C PRO A 637 -52.28 16.37 -22.88
N MET A 638 -50.98 16.39 -23.18
CA MET A 638 -50.29 17.56 -23.74
C MET A 638 -49.44 17.18 -24.96
N PRO A 639 -49.33 18.05 -25.98
CA PRO A 639 -48.39 17.83 -27.09
C PRO A 639 -46.94 17.93 -26.60
N PRO A 640 -45.96 17.33 -27.32
CA PRO A 640 -44.55 17.42 -26.95
C PRO A 640 -44.03 18.87 -27.05
N PRO A 641 -43.00 19.25 -26.26
CA PRO A 641 -42.41 20.57 -26.37
C PRO A 641 -41.82 20.82 -27.78
N PRO A 642 -41.78 22.08 -28.25
CA PRO A 642 -41.21 22.42 -29.55
C PRO A 642 -39.77 21.89 -29.69
N GLY A 643 -39.46 21.27 -30.84
CA GLY A 643 -38.13 20.74 -31.13
C GLY A 643 -37.82 19.36 -30.54
N VAL A 644 -38.74 18.76 -29.76
CA VAL A 644 -38.60 17.39 -29.25
C VAL A 644 -39.29 16.39 -30.18
N THR A 645 -38.58 15.36 -30.60
CA THR A 645 -39.13 14.24 -31.38
C THR A 645 -38.70 12.92 -30.77
N VAL A 646 -39.58 11.92 -30.79
CA VAL A 646 -39.33 10.59 -30.22
C VAL A 646 -39.60 9.53 -31.27
N GLN A 647 -38.66 8.60 -31.44
CA GLN A 647 -38.85 7.38 -32.23
C GLN A 647 -38.88 6.18 -31.30
N HIS A 648 -39.83 5.26 -31.51
CA HIS A 648 -40.00 4.05 -30.71
C HIS A 648 -39.81 2.82 -31.60
N ASN A 649 -38.86 1.96 -31.23
CA ASN A 649 -38.71 0.64 -31.83
C ASN A 649 -39.54 -0.38 -31.04
N LEU A 650 -40.61 -0.87 -31.66
CA LEU A 650 -41.54 -1.82 -31.03
C LEU A 650 -40.93 -3.20 -30.75
N ASP A 651 -39.90 -3.61 -31.50
CA ASP A 651 -39.30 -4.94 -31.37
C ASP A 651 -38.31 -4.98 -30.20
N THR A 652 -37.57 -3.90 -29.97
CA THR A 652 -36.55 -3.82 -28.91
C THR A 652 -37.00 -3.04 -27.68
N GLY A 653 -38.10 -2.27 -27.78
CA GLY A 653 -38.53 -1.31 -26.76
C GLY A 653 -37.62 -0.07 -26.67
N ALA A 654 -36.69 0.11 -27.61
CA ALA A 654 -35.75 1.22 -27.59
C ALA A 654 -36.42 2.53 -28.03
N LEU A 655 -36.09 3.62 -27.34
CA LEU A 655 -36.57 4.97 -27.56
C LEU A 655 -35.40 5.85 -28.00
N SER A 656 -35.57 6.59 -29.10
CA SER A 656 -34.62 7.60 -29.57
C SER A 656 -35.26 8.96 -29.49
N ILE A 657 -34.78 9.79 -28.57
CA ILE A 657 -35.28 11.12 -28.29
C ILE A 657 -34.31 12.11 -28.94
N ARG A 658 -34.79 12.95 -29.85
CA ARG A 658 -34.02 14.02 -30.49
C ARG A 658 -34.58 15.37 -30.10
N ILE A 659 -33.70 16.27 -29.70
CA ILE A 659 -34.02 17.62 -29.24
C ILE A 659 -33.20 18.59 -30.08
N ALA A 660 -33.87 19.44 -30.84
CA ALA A 660 -33.20 20.47 -31.63
C ALA A 660 -32.59 21.56 -30.73
N HIS A 661 -31.36 22.00 -31.05
CA HIS A 661 -30.81 23.22 -30.45
C HIS A 661 -31.61 24.42 -30.94
N VAL A 662 -32.04 25.26 -30.01
CA VAL A 662 -32.75 26.50 -30.34
C VAL A 662 -31.90 27.67 -29.84
N ASP A 663 -31.18 28.27 -30.78
CA ASP A 663 -30.42 29.48 -30.53
C ASP A 663 -31.36 30.55 -29.95
N ARG A 664 -31.00 31.08 -28.77
CA ARG A 664 -31.71 32.13 -27.98
C ARG A 664 -32.64 31.67 -26.88
N LEU A 665 -32.79 30.38 -26.60
CA LEU A 665 -33.46 29.98 -25.36
C LEU A 665 -32.52 30.14 -24.15
N PRO A 666 -33.07 30.46 -22.97
CA PRO A 666 -32.31 30.42 -21.73
C PRO A 666 -31.79 29.00 -21.46
N PRO A 667 -30.66 28.86 -20.76
CA PRO A 667 -30.16 27.56 -20.34
C PRO A 667 -31.17 26.87 -19.41
N GLY A 668 -31.25 25.54 -19.43
CA GLY A 668 -32.23 24.82 -18.63
C GLY A 668 -31.93 23.35 -18.43
N ARG A 669 -32.75 22.70 -17.60
CA ARG A 669 -32.72 21.27 -17.31
C ARG A 669 -33.94 20.61 -17.96
N LEU A 670 -33.72 19.58 -18.76
CA LEU A 670 -34.79 18.69 -19.22
C LEU A 670 -34.79 17.43 -18.35
N THR A 671 -35.94 17.12 -17.75
CA THR A 671 -36.18 15.90 -16.98
C THR A 671 -37.16 15.01 -17.74
N LEU A 672 -36.83 13.71 -17.82
CA LEU A 672 -37.67 12.71 -18.47
C LEU A 672 -38.53 11.97 -17.44
N LEU A 673 -39.83 11.87 -17.70
CA LEU A 673 -40.75 11.03 -16.93
C LEU A 673 -41.40 9.98 -17.84
N GLY A 674 -41.49 8.74 -17.36
CA GLY A 674 -42.11 7.63 -18.06
C GLY A 674 -43.47 7.27 -17.45
N ARG A 675 -44.41 6.82 -18.27
CA ARG A 675 -45.66 6.20 -17.80
C ARG A 675 -45.64 4.71 -18.12
N VAL A 676 -45.61 3.89 -17.08
CA VAL A 676 -45.67 2.42 -17.20
C VAL A 676 -47.02 2.02 -17.79
N ALA A 677 -47.01 1.04 -18.70
CA ALA A 677 -48.23 0.53 -19.31
C ALA A 677 -49.24 0.05 -18.25
N GLY A 678 -50.43 0.65 -18.24
CA GLY A 678 -51.50 0.36 -17.26
C GLY A 678 -51.58 1.32 -16.07
N SER A 679 -50.52 2.09 -15.79
CA SER A 679 -50.53 3.17 -14.79
C SER A 679 -51.10 4.48 -15.39
N PRO A 680 -51.79 5.33 -14.60
CA PRO A 680 -52.11 6.69 -15.01
C PRO A 680 -50.96 7.69 -14.80
N ASP A 681 -49.97 7.36 -13.96
CA ASP A 681 -49.02 8.31 -13.41
C ASP A 681 -47.69 8.34 -14.18
N PHE A 682 -47.08 9.52 -14.24
CA PHE A 682 -45.74 9.73 -14.82
C PHE A 682 -44.72 9.81 -13.70
N GLU A 683 -43.73 8.93 -13.74
CA GLU A 683 -42.67 8.85 -12.75
C GLU A 683 -41.32 9.21 -13.40
N PRO A 684 -40.39 9.84 -12.67
CA PRO A 684 -39.04 10.11 -13.19
C PRO A 684 -38.39 8.83 -13.70
N VAL A 685 -37.77 8.91 -14.88
CA VAL A 685 -36.91 7.82 -15.34
C VAL A 685 -35.58 7.96 -14.59
N ALA A 686 -35.19 6.95 -13.82
CA ALA A 686 -33.92 6.93 -13.08
C ALA A 686 -33.02 5.78 -13.57
N ASP A 687 -31.72 5.85 -13.28
CA ASP A 687 -30.77 4.77 -13.54
C ASP A 687 -30.66 3.77 -12.37
N ALA A 688 -29.68 2.86 -12.44
CA ALA A 688 -29.39 1.87 -11.39
C ALA A 688 -29.00 2.46 -10.03
N ASP A 689 -28.71 3.76 -9.96
CA ASP A 689 -28.35 4.43 -8.72
C ASP A 689 -29.51 5.30 -8.19
N ASP A 690 -30.72 5.10 -8.74
CA ASP A 690 -31.91 5.93 -8.50
C ASP A 690 -31.68 7.41 -8.88
N VAL A 691 -30.72 7.67 -9.79
CA VAL A 691 -30.43 9.01 -10.28
C VAL A 691 -31.34 9.34 -11.45
N THR A 692 -32.17 10.37 -11.28
CA THR A 692 -33.07 10.83 -12.33
C THR A 692 -32.32 11.22 -13.61
N VAL A 693 -32.74 10.66 -14.73
CA VAL A 693 -32.26 11.00 -16.08
C VAL A 693 -32.68 12.43 -16.43
N ALA A 694 -31.72 13.33 -16.37
CA ALA A 694 -31.87 14.72 -16.76
C ALA A 694 -30.68 15.17 -17.61
N ILE A 695 -30.95 16.03 -18.60
CA ILE A 695 -29.93 16.59 -19.49
C ILE A 695 -29.95 18.12 -19.42
N GLY A 696 -28.78 18.71 -19.56
CA GLY A 696 -28.60 20.15 -19.65
C GLY A 696 -28.88 20.63 -21.06
N LEU A 697 -29.64 21.72 -21.17
CA LEU A 697 -29.86 22.45 -22.41
C LEU A 697 -29.03 23.73 -22.35
N PRO A 698 -28.03 23.89 -23.24
CA PRO A 698 -27.24 25.11 -23.29
C PRO A 698 -28.10 26.30 -23.73
N GLY A 699 -27.68 27.50 -23.39
CA GLY A 699 -28.43 28.71 -23.71
C GLY A 699 -27.78 29.97 -23.16
N HIS A 700 -28.42 31.11 -23.40
CA HIS A 700 -27.94 32.41 -22.94
C HIS A 700 -28.96 33.10 -22.04
N LEU A 701 -28.50 33.64 -20.90
CA LEU A 701 -29.31 34.44 -20.00
C LEU A 701 -29.32 35.90 -20.44
N ALA A 702 -30.51 36.46 -20.71
CA ALA A 702 -30.66 37.88 -21.04
C ALA A 702 -30.29 38.80 -19.85
N THR A 703 -30.62 38.38 -18.63
CA THR A 703 -30.29 39.09 -17.39
C THR A 703 -29.84 38.08 -16.33
N ALA A 704 -28.66 38.28 -15.76
CA ALA A 704 -28.16 37.49 -14.65
C ALA A 704 -28.63 38.09 -13.32
N ASP A 705 -29.39 37.32 -12.54
CA ASP A 705 -29.89 37.71 -11.23
C ASP A 705 -29.76 36.56 -10.21
N SER A 706 -30.07 36.86 -8.94
CA SER A 706 -29.98 35.90 -7.84
C SER A 706 -30.91 34.69 -8.04
N ALA A 707 -32.08 34.88 -8.66
CA ALA A 707 -33.03 33.81 -8.93
C ALA A 707 -32.51 32.85 -10.01
N SER A 708 -31.93 33.38 -11.08
CA SER A 708 -31.31 32.62 -12.17
C SER A 708 -30.11 31.83 -11.67
N LEU A 709 -29.29 32.46 -10.82
CA LEU A 709 -28.16 31.79 -10.16
C LEU A 709 -28.65 30.62 -9.30
N LYS A 710 -29.68 30.83 -8.48
CA LYS A 710 -30.26 29.79 -7.64
C LYS A 710 -30.74 28.59 -8.46
N ARG A 711 -31.42 28.82 -9.57
CA ARG A 711 -31.93 27.74 -10.44
C ARG A 711 -30.78 26.96 -11.08
N LEU A 712 -29.79 27.65 -11.66
CA LEU A 712 -28.61 27.00 -12.24
C LEU A 712 -27.85 26.18 -11.21
N ALA A 713 -27.63 26.73 -10.01
CA ALA A 713 -27.00 26.00 -8.91
C ALA A 713 -27.82 24.75 -8.52
N THR A 714 -29.16 24.88 -8.47
CA THR A 714 -30.06 23.75 -8.17
C THR A 714 -29.99 22.66 -9.25
N TYR A 715 -29.90 23.02 -10.53
CA TYR A 715 -29.76 22.05 -11.62
C TYR A 715 -28.42 21.32 -11.57
N LEU A 716 -27.34 22.05 -11.28
CA LEU A 716 -25.98 21.50 -11.14
C LEU A 716 -25.74 20.78 -9.81
N ALA A 717 -26.60 20.96 -8.82
CA ALA A 717 -26.50 20.31 -7.52
C ALA A 717 -26.86 18.82 -7.58
N ALA A 718 -27.70 18.42 -8.53
CA ALA A 718 -28.15 17.03 -8.68
C ALA A 718 -27.04 16.11 -9.22
N ARG A 719 -27.07 14.85 -8.79
CA ARG A 719 -26.27 13.77 -9.39
C ARG A 719 -26.73 13.52 -10.84
N SER A 720 -25.80 13.12 -11.69
CA SER A 720 -26.07 12.75 -13.09
C SER A 720 -25.78 11.26 -13.27
N PRO A 721 -26.60 10.52 -14.04
CA PRO A 721 -26.30 9.15 -14.40
C PRO A 721 -24.91 9.02 -15.04
N ALA A 722 -24.17 7.96 -14.70
CA ALA A 722 -22.82 7.73 -15.21
C ALA A 722 -22.79 7.68 -16.75
N ALA A 723 -23.83 7.12 -17.38
CA ALA A 723 -23.99 7.05 -18.83
C ALA A 723 -24.11 8.43 -19.52
N LEU A 724 -24.53 9.46 -18.80
CA LEU A 724 -24.57 10.84 -19.31
C LEU A 724 -23.25 11.59 -19.06
N GLY A 725 -22.36 11.04 -18.23
CA GLY A 725 -21.12 11.68 -17.81
C GLY A 725 -21.35 13.11 -17.33
N ASP A 726 -20.48 14.03 -17.77
CA ASP A 726 -20.51 15.44 -17.36
C ASP A 726 -21.40 16.33 -18.23
N GLN A 727 -22.38 15.77 -18.95
CA GLN A 727 -23.20 16.51 -19.92
C GLN A 727 -23.91 17.72 -19.30
N MET A 728 -24.63 17.54 -18.19
CA MET A 728 -25.33 18.62 -17.50
C MET A 728 -24.36 19.76 -17.11
N ARG A 729 -23.19 19.40 -16.58
CA ARG A 729 -22.15 20.35 -16.18
C ARG A 729 -21.60 21.11 -17.40
N ARG A 730 -21.27 20.41 -18.50
CA ARG A 730 -20.75 21.03 -19.72
C ARG A 730 -21.74 22.01 -20.34
N ALA A 731 -23.03 21.65 -20.39
CA ALA A 731 -24.07 22.49 -20.97
C ALA A 731 -24.35 23.77 -20.15
N LEU A 732 -24.34 23.68 -18.82
CA LEU A 732 -24.79 24.76 -17.95
C LEU A 732 -23.66 25.60 -17.32
N SER A 733 -22.43 25.07 -17.21
CA SER A 733 -21.28 25.75 -16.59
C SER A 733 -20.99 27.15 -17.17
N PRO A 734 -21.01 27.39 -18.50
CA PRO A 734 -20.76 28.72 -19.05
C PRO A 734 -21.75 29.78 -18.55
N ALA A 735 -23.05 29.45 -18.54
CA ALA A 735 -24.08 30.34 -18.05
C ALA A 735 -24.02 30.53 -16.53
N TYR A 736 -23.71 29.45 -15.80
CA TYR A 736 -23.54 29.48 -14.35
C TYR A 736 -22.41 30.42 -13.93
N ARG A 737 -21.22 30.32 -14.56
CA ARG A 737 -20.10 31.23 -14.32
C ARG A 737 -20.42 32.67 -14.67
N ALA A 738 -21.04 32.92 -15.83
CA ALA A 738 -21.45 34.25 -16.22
C ALA A 738 -22.42 34.88 -15.20
N CYS A 739 -23.37 34.08 -14.69
CA CYS A 739 -24.31 34.52 -13.67
C CYS A 739 -23.63 34.83 -12.33
N ILE A 740 -22.68 34.00 -11.89
CA ILE A 740 -21.87 34.25 -10.68
C ILE A 740 -21.04 35.52 -10.81
N ASN A 741 -20.37 35.72 -11.95
CA ASN A 741 -19.54 36.90 -12.17
C ASN A 741 -20.37 38.19 -12.12
N SER A 742 -21.63 38.14 -12.55
CA SER A 742 -22.55 39.27 -12.49
C SER A 742 -23.11 39.50 -11.08
N VAL A 743 -23.69 38.48 -10.45
CA VAL A 743 -24.33 38.58 -9.12
C VAL A 743 -23.30 38.78 -8.01
N GLY A 744 -22.14 38.14 -8.14
CA GLY A 744 -21.02 38.17 -7.20
C GLY A 744 -19.98 39.26 -7.50
N ALA A 745 -20.25 40.21 -8.40
CA ALA A 745 -19.29 41.23 -8.81
C ALA A 745 -18.73 42.05 -7.63
N SER A 746 -19.55 42.29 -6.59
CA SER A 746 -19.14 43.00 -5.37
C SER A 746 -18.31 42.17 -4.40
N ARG A 747 -18.15 40.87 -4.66
CA ARG A 747 -17.55 39.87 -3.75
C ARG A 747 -18.16 39.87 -2.34
N MET A 748 -19.43 40.25 -2.22
CA MET A 748 -20.16 40.20 -0.96
C MET A 748 -20.89 38.85 -0.82
N VAL A 749 -20.52 38.05 0.18
CA VAL A 749 -21.17 36.75 0.47
C VAL A 749 -22.68 36.88 0.63
N GLY A 750 -23.17 37.97 1.23
CA GLY A 750 -24.61 38.19 1.43
C GLY A 750 -25.44 38.11 0.14
N ALA A 751 -24.90 38.55 -1.00
CA ALA A 751 -25.59 38.55 -2.30
C ALA A 751 -25.73 37.13 -2.90
N ILE A 752 -24.83 36.21 -2.52
CA ILE A 752 -24.73 34.86 -3.09
C ILE A 752 -25.03 33.74 -2.08
N LYS A 753 -25.13 34.05 -0.79
CA LYS A 753 -25.33 33.06 0.28
C LYS A 753 -26.56 32.18 0.03
N PHE A 754 -27.73 32.77 -0.15
CA PHE A 754 -28.96 32.03 -0.43
C PHE A 754 -29.02 31.37 -1.82
N PRO A 755 -28.62 32.03 -2.92
CA PRO A 755 -28.69 31.40 -4.24
C PRO A 755 -27.59 30.37 -4.52
N LEU A 756 -26.54 30.27 -3.70
CA LEU A 756 -25.39 29.41 -3.99
C LEU A 756 -24.99 28.49 -2.82
N LEU A 757 -24.96 28.99 -1.58
CA LEU A 757 -24.54 28.19 -0.42
C LEU A 757 -25.71 27.45 0.25
N ALA A 758 -26.93 28.00 0.17
CA ALA A 758 -28.14 27.42 0.76
C ALA A 758 -28.90 26.47 -0.19
N ILE A 759 -28.19 25.83 -1.11
CA ILE A 759 -28.77 24.86 -2.05
C ILE A 759 -28.69 23.47 -1.41
N PRO A 760 -29.83 22.85 -1.04
CA PRO A 760 -29.83 21.49 -0.54
C PRO A 760 -29.53 20.51 -1.67
N GLY A 761 -29.02 19.33 -1.31
CA GLY A 761 -28.95 18.21 -2.24
C GLY A 761 -30.32 17.58 -2.50
N GLY A 762 -30.35 16.61 -3.41
CA GLY A 762 -31.52 15.71 -3.55
C GLY A 762 -31.71 14.83 -2.31
N GLU A 763 -32.78 14.04 -2.26
CA GLU A 763 -32.98 13.06 -1.17
C GLU A 763 -31.72 12.18 -1.04
N ASN A 764 -31.04 12.28 0.10
CA ASN A 764 -29.81 11.56 0.44
C ASN A 764 -28.57 11.78 -0.46
N ALA A 765 -28.51 12.86 -1.24
CA ALA A 765 -27.36 13.19 -2.08
C ALA A 765 -26.68 14.49 -1.66
N THR A 766 -25.35 14.54 -1.74
CA THR A 766 -24.59 15.77 -1.50
C THR A 766 -24.71 16.69 -2.73
N PRO A 767 -24.95 18.01 -2.57
CA PRO A 767 -24.99 18.90 -3.74
C PRO A 767 -23.66 18.85 -4.50
N ARG A 768 -23.70 19.02 -5.83
CA ARG A 768 -22.54 18.88 -6.74
C ARG A 768 -22.11 20.12 -7.49
N HIS A 769 -22.86 21.22 -7.37
CA HIS A 769 -22.51 22.46 -8.05
C HIS A 769 -21.16 22.98 -7.56
N ASP A 770 -20.34 23.44 -8.50
CA ASP A 770 -19.01 23.95 -8.23
C ASP A 770 -19.08 25.27 -7.44
N LEU A 771 -18.28 25.35 -6.39
CA LEU A 771 -18.09 26.54 -5.56
C LEU A 771 -16.65 27.05 -5.69
N VAL A 772 -15.68 26.14 -5.61
CA VAL A 772 -14.25 26.46 -5.58
C VAL A 772 -13.74 26.95 -6.93
N GLY A 773 -14.15 26.34 -8.04
CA GLY A 773 -13.69 26.74 -9.37
C GLY A 773 -14.32 28.04 -9.86
N VAL A 774 -15.52 28.38 -9.39
CA VAL A 774 -16.29 29.55 -9.84
C VAL A 774 -16.19 30.77 -8.92
N ALA A 775 -16.10 30.56 -7.61
CA ALA A 775 -16.10 31.64 -6.63
C ALA A 775 -15.29 31.26 -5.37
N PRO A 776 -13.98 30.99 -5.51
CA PRO A 776 -13.15 30.57 -4.38
C PRO A 776 -13.13 31.61 -3.25
N TRP A 777 -13.17 32.90 -3.59
CA TRP A 777 -13.18 34.05 -2.66
C TRP A 777 -14.29 34.00 -1.59
N ILE A 778 -15.33 33.18 -1.76
CA ILE A 778 -16.36 32.95 -0.74
C ILE A 778 -15.72 32.49 0.58
N PHE A 779 -14.72 31.61 0.49
CA PHE A 779 -14.08 30.99 1.64
C PHE A 779 -13.03 31.90 2.31
N GLU A 780 -12.66 33.02 1.66
CA GLU A 780 -11.81 34.08 2.23
C GLU A 780 -12.59 34.99 3.19
N SER A 781 -13.93 34.96 3.10
CA SER A 781 -14.81 35.85 3.84
C SER A 781 -14.81 35.58 5.35
N THR A 782 -15.31 36.56 6.13
CA THR A 782 -15.35 36.44 7.59
C THR A 782 -16.25 35.29 8.04
N PRO A 783 -15.87 34.50 9.07
CA PRO A 783 -16.65 33.37 9.56
C PRO A 783 -18.13 33.67 9.83
N VAL A 784 -18.42 34.86 10.35
CA VAL A 784 -19.80 35.30 10.66
C VAL A 784 -20.69 35.33 9.41
N ALA A 785 -20.14 35.67 8.24
CA ALA A 785 -20.90 35.74 6.99
C ALA A 785 -21.43 34.37 6.54
N LEU A 786 -20.77 33.29 6.93
CA LEU A 786 -21.06 31.90 6.52
C LEU A 786 -21.96 31.13 7.50
N SER A 787 -22.47 31.78 8.55
CA SER A 787 -23.35 31.17 9.56
C SER A 787 -24.78 30.88 9.06
N GLY A 788 -25.52 29.97 9.71
CA GLY A 788 -26.95 29.76 9.45
C GLY A 788 -27.28 29.05 8.14
N LEU A 789 -26.42 28.13 7.69
CA LEU A 789 -26.69 27.22 6.58
C LEU A 789 -27.36 25.94 7.09
N ASP A 790 -28.21 25.35 6.26
CA ASP A 790 -28.93 24.11 6.58
C ASP A 790 -28.00 22.88 6.45
N PRO A 791 -28.08 21.87 7.35
CA PRO A 791 -27.31 20.62 7.22
C PRO A 791 -27.42 19.94 5.85
N ALA A 792 -28.56 20.04 5.16
CA ALA A 792 -28.77 19.46 3.84
C ALA A 792 -27.88 20.07 2.73
N THR A 793 -27.18 21.16 3.01
CA THR A 793 -26.21 21.79 2.08
C THR A 793 -24.83 21.13 2.13
N GLY A 794 -24.54 20.34 3.18
CA GLY A 794 -23.21 19.82 3.49
C GLY A 794 -22.20 20.89 3.91
N LEU A 795 -22.66 22.12 4.22
CA LEU A 795 -21.82 23.28 4.57
C LEU A 795 -22.20 23.91 5.93
N ASP A 796 -23.09 23.30 6.70
CA ASP A 796 -23.54 23.80 8.01
C ASP A 796 -22.39 23.92 9.02
N GLY A 797 -21.37 23.07 8.91
CA GLY A 797 -20.14 23.15 9.70
C GLY A 797 -19.45 24.52 9.66
N LEU A 798 -19.64 25.31 8.60
CA LEU A 798 -19.10 26.68 8.49
C LEU A 798 -19.61 27.61 9.61
N GLY A 799 -20.81 27.38 10.14
CA GLY A 799 -21.38 28.19 11.21
C GLY A 799 -20.61 28.10 12.54
N THR A 800 -19.83 27.04 12.72
CA THR A 800 -19.02 26.84 13.94
C THR A 800 -17.80 27.75 13.98
N MET A 801 -17.28 28.19 12.83
CA MET A 801 -16.06 28.99 12.72
C MET A 801 -16.14 30.32 13.48
N ALA A 802 -17.33 30.94 13.55
CA ALA A 802 -17.53 32.22 14.23
C ALA A 802 -17.37 32.14 15.76
N HIS A 803 -17.44 30.93 16.32
CA HIS A 803 -17.37 30.67 17.76
C HIS A 803 -15.99 30.14 18.19
N MET A 804 -15.03 30.06 17.27
CA MET A 804 -13.69 29.56 17.59
C MET A 804 -12.93 30.57 18.46
N PRO A 805 -12.42 30.17 19.63
CA PRO A 805 -11.70 31.07 20.52
C PRO A 805 -10.32 31.42 19.95
N ALA A 806 -9.87 32.65 20.19
CA ALA A 806 -8.51 33.07 19.87
C ALA A 806 -7.52 32.40 20.84
N VAL A 807 -6.43 31.85 20.28
CA VAL A 807 -5.35 31.20 21.03
C VAL A 807 -4.05 31.95 20.74
N PRO A 808 -3.26 32.36 21.75
CA PRO A 808 -1.99 33.05 21.52
C PRO A 808 -0.90 32.12 20.97
N ASP A 809 0.17 32.69 20.42
CA ASP A 809 1.39 32.00 19.98
C ASP A 809 1.14 30.92 18.91
N LEU A 810 0.34 31.27 17.90
CA LEU A 810 0.07 30.37 16.78
C LEU A 810 1.25 30.31 15.79
N PRO A 811 1.49 29.15 15.13
CA PRO A 811 2.52 29.03 14.11
C PRO A 811 2.31 30.01 12.95
N ASP A 812 3.41 30.47 12.33
CA ASP A 812 3.33 31.30 11.12
C ASP A 812 2.73 30.49 9.96
N PRO A 813 1.54 30.85 9.43
CA PRO A 813 0.92 30.13 8.32
C PRO A 813 1.75 30.18 7.02
N ARG A 814 2.74 31.06 6.90
CA ARG A 814 3.68 31.15 5.78
C ARG A 814 5.03 30.47 6.06
N GLY A 815 5.20 29.87 7.24
CA GLY A 815 6.41 29.14 7.62
C GLY A 815 6.63 27.87 6.81
N ASP A 816 7.79 27.22 7.00
CA ASP A 816 8.16 26.02 6.27
C ASP A 816 7.25 24.81 6.59
N ARG A 817 6.78 24.68 7.84
CA ARG A 817 5.98 23.54 8.32
C ARG A 817 4.86 23.90 9.33
N PRO A 818 3.97 24.85 9.03
CA PRO A 818 2.97 25.35 9.96
C PRO A 818 2.03 24.27 10.52
N LEU A 819 1.60 23.33 9.66
CA LEU A 819 0.73 22.24 10.08
C LEU A 819 1.41 21.31 11.09
N GLN A 820 2.67 20.96 10.85
CA GLN A 820 3.47 20.16 11.77
C GLN A 820 3.60 20.86 13.14
N ASP A 821 3.98 22.14 13.13
CA ASP A 821 4.18 22.92 14.37
C ASP A 821 2.88 23.02 15.18
N TRP A 822 1.73 23.16 14.50
CA TRP A 822 0.43 23.16 15.15
C TRP A 822 0.09 21.80 15.78
N ILE A 823 0.29 20.70 15.05
CA ILE A 823 -0.02 19.35 15.55
C ILE A 823 0.85 19.03 16.78
N ASP A 824 2.13 19.38 16.75
CA ASP A 824 3.04 19.17 17.89
C ASP A 824 2.58 19.93 19.14
N ARG A 825 1.93 21.09 18.95
CA ARG A 825 1.29 21.82 20.05
C ARG A 825 0.02 21.15 20.53
N VAL A 826 -0.84 20.66 19.63
CA VAL A 826 -2.08 19.95 20.03
C VAL A 826 -1.78 18.75 20.92
N ASP A 827 -0.67 18.06 20.67
CA ASP A 827 -0.26 16.90 21.47
C ASP A 827 0.38 17.28 22.82
N SER A 828 0.94 18.49 22.95
CA SER A 828 1.71 18.90 24.15
C SER A 828 0.98 19.91 25.06
N ASP A 829 0.03 20.68 24.53
CA ASP A 829 -0.66 21.77 25.22
C ASP A 829 -2.03 21.32 25.74
N ALA A 830 -2.04 20.80 26.98
CA ALA A 830 -3.27 20.41 27.67
C ALA A 830 -4.21 21.60 28.02
N GLY A 831 -3.76 22.85 27.82
CA GLY A 831 -4.52 24.08 28.07
C GLY A 831 -5.30 24.59 26.87
N LEU A 832 -5.24 23.91 25.71
CA LEU A 832 -5.97 24.33 24.52
C LEU A 832 -7.50 24.33 24.75
N PRO A 833 -8.23 25.32 24.18
CA PRO A 833 -9.68 25.32 24.24
C PRO A 833 -10.28 24.06 23.63
N GLU A 834 -11.42 23.62 24.16
CA GLU A 834 -12.11 22.40 23.71
C GLU A 834 -12.34 22.36 22.18
N ALA A 835 -12.63 23.51 21.58
CA ALA A 835 -12.86 23.65 20.13
C ALA A 835 -11.62 23.33 19.27
N LEU A 836 -10.42 23.42 19.83
CA LEU A 836 -9.14 23.18 19.16
C LEU A 836 -8.42 21.91 19.66
N ALA A 837 -9.00 21.18 20.60
CA ALA A 837 -8.43 19.96 21.14
C ALA A 837 -8.34 18.83 20.10
N GLY A 838 -7.36 17.93 20.25
CA GLY A 838 -7.10 16.83 19.30
C GLY A 838 -8.31 15.92 19.03
N TRP A 839 -9.18 15.70 20.02
CA TRP A 839 -10.39 14.89 19.83
C TRP A 839 -11.40 15.52 18.85
N LYS A 840 -11.39 16.86 18.65
CA LYS A 840 -12.20 17.52 17.62
C LYS A 840 -11.72 17.14 16.22
N LEU A 841 -10.40 17.10 16.01
CA LEU A 841 -9.81 16.59 14.77
C LEU A 841 -10.18 15.12 14.57
N SER A 842 -10.10 14.28 15.61
CA SER A 842 -10.51 12.88 15.51
C SER A 842 -11.99 12.70 15.15
N ASN A 843 -12.88 13.54 15.68
CA ASN A 843 -14.29 13.51 15.30
C ASN A 843 -14.51 14.00 13.86
N ALA A 844 -13.74 14.99 13.40
CA ALA A 844 -13.79 15.45 12.02
C ALA A 844 -13.33 14.34 11.05
N PHE A 845 -12.29 13.58 11.40
CA PHE A 845 -11.87 12.38 10.67
C PHE A 845 -12.96 11.31 10.63
N ARG A 846 -13.63 11.05 11.76
CA ARG A 846 -14.76 10.09 11.81
C ARG A 846 -15.90 10.52 10.90
N SER A 847 -16.26 11.81 10.91
CA SER A 847 -17.29 12.37 10.02
C SER A 847 -16.89 12.23 8.54
N LEU A 848 -15.64 12.57 8.21
CA LEU A 848 -15.10 12.42 6.87
C LEU A 848 -15.16 10.96 6.39
N ARG A 849 -14.66 10.01 7.19
CA ARG A 849 -14.69 8.58 6.83
C ARG A 849 -16.11 8.08 6.63
N PHE A 850 -17.04 8.43 7.52
CA PHE A 850 -18.45 8.09 7.37
C PHE A 850 -18.99 8.60 6.03
N LYS A 851 -18.76 9.86 5.67
CA LYS A 851 -19.21 10.42 4.39
C LYS A 851 -18.56 9.72 3.18
N LEU A 852 -17.27 9.42 3.26
CA LEU A 852 -16.55 8.72 2.18
C LEU A 852 -16.93 7.23 2.03
N THR A 853 -17.69 6.64 2.97
CA THR A 853 -18.02 5.21 2.96
C THR A 853 -19.53 4.95 2.86
N GLU A 854 -20.32 5.70 3.64
CA GLU A 854 -21.75 5.47 3.83
C GLU A 854 -22.64 6.42 3.02
N THR A 855 -22.08 7.44 2.36
CA THR A 855 -22.84 8.38 1.53
C THR A 855 -22.42 8.36 0.06
N ASP A 856 -23.08 9.16 -0.77
CA ASP A 856 -22.76 9.34 -2.18
C ASP A 856 -21.34 9.91 -2.43
N LEU A 857 -20.65 10.38 -1.39
CA LEU A 857 -19.29 10.90 -1.46
C LEU A 857 -18.21 9.80 -1.53
N ARG A 858 -18.59 8.52 -1.47
CA ARG A 858 -17.71 7.39 -1.79
C ARG A 858 -17.11 7.46 -3.20
N GLU A 859 -17.74 8.19 -4.12
CA GLU A 859 -17.18 8.47 -5.44
C GLU A 859 -15.85 9.23 -5.41
N LEU A 860 -15.50 9.88 -4.28
CA LEU A 860 -14.21 10.55 -4.14
C LEU A 860 -13.03 9.57 -3.99
N THR A 861 -13.29 8.30 -3.64
CA THR A 861 -12.25 7.31 -3.34
C THR A 861 -12.20 6.14 -4.34
N GLY A 862 -13.24 5.96 -5.17
CA GLY A 862 -13.35 4.91 -6.20
C GLY A 862 -12.40 5.06 -7.40
N ASP A 863 -12.76 4.43 -8.54
CA ASP A 863 -11.93 4.46 -9.77
C ASP A 863 -12.53 5.31 -10.91
N GLU A 864 -13.63 6.01 -10.61
CA GLU A 864 -14.33 6.94 -11.49
C GLU A 864 -13.49 8.19 -11.83
N PRO A 865 -13.85 8.94 -12.90
CA PRO A 865 -13.13 10.16 -13.30
C PRO A 865 -12.95 11.17 -12.15
N LEU A 866 -13.98 11.38 -11.34
CA LEU A 866 -13.91 12.27 -10.17
C LEU A 866 -12.86 11.79 -9.16
N ALA A 867 -12.87 10.50 -8.82
CA ALA A 867 -11.90 9.91 -7.90
C ALA A 867 -10.47 10.02 -8.42
N ARG A 868 -10.25 9.85 -9.73
CA ARG A 868 -8.94 10.05 -10.36
C ARG A 868 -8.47 11.50 -10.22
N THR A 869 -9.35 12.46 -10.45
CA THR A 869 -9.09 13.89 -10.20
C THR A 869 -8.71 14.13 -8.74
N VAL A 870 -9.47 13.58 -7.79
CA VAL A 870 -9.16 13.67 -6.35
C VAL A 870 -7.78 13.07 -6.06
N ARG A 871 -7.49 11.86 -6.55
CA ARG A 871 -6.17 11.20 -6.38
C ARG A 871 -5.04 12.10 -6.88
N LEU A 872 -5.15 12.69 -8.06
CA LEU A 872 -4.15 13.63 -8.60
C LEU A 872 -3.96 14.88 -7.71
N ILE A 873 -5.03 15.39 -7.10
CA ILE A 873 -4.96 16.55 -6.19
C ILE A 873 -4.24 16.18 -4.88
N ILE A 874 -4.53 15.01 -4.32
CA ILE A 874 -4.09 14.60 -2.97
C ILE A 874 -2.80 13.75 -2.94
N GLU A 875 -2.36 13.21 -4.08
CA GLU A 875 -1.14 12.40 -4.22
C GLU A 875 0.20 13.09 -3.92
N PRO A 876 0.39 14.40 -4.16
CA PRO A 876 1.67 15.06 -3.89
C PRO A 876 2.13 14.85 -2.44
N TYR A 877 3.41 14.52 -2.26
CA TYR A 877 3.99 14.22 -0.94
C TYR A 877 3.61 15.26 0.11
N ALA A 878 3.09 14.77 1.24
CA ALA A 878 2.79 15.56 2.43
C ALA A 878 3.68 15.06 3.56
N GLY A 879 4.75 15.81 3.87
CA GLY A 879 5.66 15.49 4.97
C GLY A 879 4.97 15.36 6.33
N ASP A 880 3.82 16.02 6.48
CA ASP A 880 3.03 16.06 7.72
C ASP A 880 1.97 14.96 7.80
N LEU A 881 1.85 14.10 6.76
CA LEU A 881 0.81 13.08 6.67
C LEU A 881 0.88 12.10 7.85
N ASP A 882 2.08 11.78 8.32
CA ASP A 882 2.23 10.82 9.42
C ASP A 882 1.73 11.38 10.76
N LYS A 883 1.82 12.70 10.98
CA LYS A 883 1.35 13.37 12.19
C LYS A 883 -0.16 13.56 12.17
N ILE A 884 -0.71 14.05 11.05
CA ILE A 884 -2.17 14.24 10.95
C ILE A 884 -2.92 12.91 11.05
N ARG A 885 -2.32 11.81 10.58
CA ARG A 885 -2.88 10.47 10.71
C ARG A 885 -3.07 10.04 12.16
N ALA A 886 -2.35 10.60 13.13
CA ALA A 886 -2.55 10.28 14.55
C ALA A 886 -3.99 10.54 15.03
N PHE A 887 -4.72 11.46 14.37
CA PHE A 887 -6.11 11.75 14.68
C PHE A 887 -7.12 10.86 13.93
N ASP A 888 -6.67 10.11 12.91
CA ASP A 888 -7.49 9.29 12.02
C ASP A 888 -7.68 7.86 12.57
N SER A 889 -8.49 7.73 13.62
CA SER A 889 -8.78 6.43 14.22
C SER A 889 -9.43 5.46 13.23
N GLY A 890 -8.83 4.28 13.05
CA GLY A 890 -9.30 3.28 12.07
C GLY A 890 -8.78 3.52 10.65
N GLY A 891 -7.83 4.45 10.47
CA GLY A 891 -7.36 4.82 9.15
C GLY A 891 -6.40 3.84 8.48
N GLY A 892 -5.52 3.19 9.25
CA GLY A 892 -4.58 2.15 8.80
C GLY A 892 -4.05 2.32 7.37
N GLY A 893 -3.99 1.23 6.61
CA GLY A 893 -3.43 1.21 5.24
C GLY A 893 -4.16 2.06 4.20
N ASP A 894 -5.20 2.81 4.57
CA ASP A 894 -5.88 3.78 3.71
C ASP A 894 -5.52 5.22 4.11
N PRO A 895 -4.52 5.84 3.47
CA PRO A 895 -4.14 7.21 3.74
C PRO A 895 -5.05 8.24 3.05
N VAL A 896 -6.05 7.84 2.25
CA VAL A 896 -6.83 8.76 1.40
C VAL A 896 -7.55 9.83 2.24
N PRO A 897 -8.29 9.50 3.31
CA PRO A 897 -8.94 10.52 4.13
C PRO A 897 -7.95 11.51 4.75
N ALA A 898 -6.80 11.03 5.24
CA ALA A 898 -5.76 11.91 5.78
C ALA A 898 -5.14 12.82 4.72
N ARG A 899 -4.99 12.36 3.48
CA ARG A 899 -4.54 13.21 2.37
C ARG A 899 -5.61 14.24 1.96
N ILE A 900 -6.89 13.88 1.99
CA ILE A 900 -8.00 14.82 1.81
C ILE A 900 -7.96 15.90 2.89
N VAL A 901 -7.74 15.52 4.15
CA VAL A 901 -7.57 16.47 5.27
C VAL A 901 -6.43 17.46 5.02
N VAL A 902 -5.26 16.99 4.56
CA VAL A 902 -4.14 17.87 4.22
C VAL A 902 -4.49 18.83 3.08
N ALA A 903 -5.20 18.36 2.04
CA ALA A 903 -5.64 19.23 0.96
C ALA A 903 -6.64 20.30 1.45
N ILE A 904 -7.58 19.93 2.32
CA ILE A 904 -8.54 20.85 2.94
C ILE A 904 -7.83 21.86 3.86
N GLU A 905 -6.84 21.43 4.65
CA GLU A 905 -6.03 22.32 5.48
C GLU A 905 -5.30 23.36 4.63
N ARG A 906 -4.63 22.93 3.55
CA ARG A 906 -3.91 23.84 2.65
C ARG A 906 -4.86 24.85 2.01
N PHE A 907 -6.05 24.41 1.62
CA PHE A 907 -7.10 25.28 1.10
C PHE A 907 -7.59 26.28 2.18
N ALA A 908 -7.81 25.81 3.42
CA ALA A 908 -8.20 26.66 4.55
C ALA A 908 -7.12 27.71 4.91
N ARG A 909 -5.84 27.33 4.80
CA ARG A 909 -4.70 28.21 5.02
C ARG A 909 -4.60 29.28 3.93
N ALA A 910 -4.70 28.89 2.66
CA ALA A 910 -4.74 29.83 1.54
C ALA A 910 -5.94 30.80 1.66
N ALA A 911 -7.10 30.30 2.08
CA ALA A 911 -8.26 31.13 2.39
C ALA A 911 -8.01 32.13 3.52
N ALA A 912 -7.24 31.75 4.55
CA ALA A 912 -6.86 32.67 5.63
C ALA A 912 -5.88 33.76 5.19
N LEU A 913 -5.07 33.48 4.17
CA LEU A 913 -4.10 34.40 3.60
C LEU A 913 -4.64 35.23 2.42
N ASN A 914 -5.93 35.04 2.06
CA ASN A 914 -6.57 35.63 0.87
C ASN A 914 -5.86 35.27 -0.45
N ASP A 915 -5.46 34.01 -0.58
CA ASP A 915 -4.62 33.51 -1.67
C ASP A 915 -5.23 32.30 -2.41
N LEU A 916 -6.57 32.16 -2.39
CA LEU A 916 -7.20 30.97 -2.98
C LEU A 916 -7.05 30.90 -4.49
N ALA A 917 -7.04 32.05 -5.17
CA ALA A 917 -6.88 32.08 -6.62
C ALA A 917 -5.50 31.52 -7.05
N GLU A 918 -4.43 31.91 -6.36
CA GLU A 918 -3.08 31.39 -6.61
C GLU A 918 -2.99 29.91 -6.23
N HIS A 919 -3.60 29.53 -5.09
CA HIS A 919 -3.64 28.14 -4.64
C HIS A 919 -4.28 27.20 -5.68
N VAL A 920 -5.45 27.55 -6.22
CA VAL A 920 -6.15 26.76 -7.24
C VAL A 920 -5.34 26.72 -8.54
N ALA A 921 -4.75 27.85 -8.96
CA ALA A 921 -3.87 27.89 -10.13
C ALA A 921 -2.63 27.00 -9.95
N GLY A 922 -2.05 26.95 -8.75
CA GLY A 922 -0.94 26.07 -8.41
C GLY A 922 -1.29 24.58 -8.46
N ILE A 923 -2.52 24.19 -8.07
CA ILE A 923 -3.01 22.82 -8.24
C ILE A 923 -3.14 22.47 -9.72
N SER A 924 -3.73 23.36 -10.53
CA SER A 924 -3.86 23.20 -11.98
C SER A 924 -2.49 23.02 -12.64
N HIS A 925 -1.54 23.90 -12.33
CA HIS A 925 -0.19 23.81 -12.87
C HIS A 925 0.51 22.49 -12.54
N ARG A 926 0.37 21.99 -11.30
CA ARG A 926 1.05 20.77 -10.85
C ARG A 926 0.41 19.49 -11.37
N THR A 927 -0.91 19.47 -11.51
CA THR A 927 -1.67 18.28 -11.92
C THR A 927 -1.90 18.20 -13.43
N GLY A 928 -1.79 19.32 -14.14
CA GLY A 928 -2.15 19.45 -15.56
C GLY A 928 -3.66 19.45 -15.80
N LEU A 929 -4.47 19.50 -14.74
CA LEU A 929 -5.93 19.51 -14.81
C LEU A 929 -6.46 20.93 -15.01
N GLU A 930 -7.59 21.04 -15.72
CA GLU A 930 -8.31 22.29 -15.88
C GLU A 930 -9.02 22.67 -14.57
N ILE A 931 -9.21 23.97 -14.36
CA ILE A 931 -9.95 24.49 -13.18
C ILE A 931 -11.38 23.91 -13.12
N GLU A 932 -11.95 23.56 -14.29
CA GLU A 932 -13.30 22.98 -14.41
C GLU A 932 -13.43 21.59 -13.81
N ASP A 933 -12.33 20.86 -13.67
CA ASP A 933 -12.28 19.53 -13.05
C ASP A 933 -11.83 19.64 -11.59
N ILE A 934 -10.91 20.56 -11.29
CA ILE A 934 -10.40 20.80 -9.93
C ILE A 934 -11.48 21.39 -9.01
N GLY A 935 -12.25 22.36 -9.49
CA GLY A 935 -13.28 23.06 -8.71
C GLY A 935 -14.32 22.12 -8.09
N PRO A 936 -15.00 21.28 -8.90
CA PRO A 936 -15.95 20.29 -8.38
C PRO A 936 -15.33 19.31 -7.39
N ALA A 937 -14.12 18.79 -7.68
CA ALA A 937 -13.43 17.85 -6.80
C ALA A 937 -13.11 18.47 -5.43
N LEU A 938 -12.54 19.69 -5.40
CA LEU A 938 -12.29 20.42 -4.15
C LEU A 938 -13.57 20.78 -3.42
N THR A 939 -14.64 21.14 -4.15
CA THR A 939 -15.95 21.44 -3.56
C THR A 939 -16.53 20.23 -2.83
N LEU A 940 -16.47 19.05 -3.44
CA LEU A 940 -16.97 17.81 -2.82
C LEU A 940 -16.06 17.34 -1.68
N MET A 941 -14.74 17.48 -1.80
CA MET A 941 -13.82 17.25 -0.68
C MET A 941 -14.14 18.16 0.51
N LEU A 942 -14.42 19.45 0.28
CA LEU A 942 -14.82 20.38 1.35
C LEU A 942 -16.14 19.99 2.00
N ARG A 943 -17.14 19.52 1.23
CA ARG A 943 -18.40 19.00 1.81
C ARG A 943 -18.17 17.72 2.62
N ALA A 944 -17.31 16.83 2.13
CA ALA A 944 -16.91 15.62 2.83
C ALA A 944 -16.19 15.94 4.15
N GLY A 945 -15.25 16.88 4.15
CA GLY A 945 -14.44 17.27 5.30
C GLY A 945 -14.78 18.66 5.84
N ILE A 946 -16.05 19.04 5.89
CA ILE A 946 -16.43 20.42 6.26
C ILE A 946 -16.01 20.77 7.69
N GLU A 947 -16.04 19.79 8.60
CA GLU A 947 -15.60 19.93 9.98
C GLU A 947 -14.09 20.19 10.08
N VAL A 948 -13.32 19.61 9.16
CA VAL A 948 -11.86 19.83 9.04
C VAL A 948 -11.59 21.25 8.56
N PHE A 949 -12.30 21.70 7.53
CA PHE A 949 -12.19 23.08 7.05
C PHE A 949 -12.57 24.08 8.14
N ALA A 950 -13.67 23.83 8.85
CA ALA A 950 -14.15 24.69 9.93
C ALA A 950 -13.22 24.72 11.15
N TYR A 951 -12.38 23.70 11.34
CA TYR A 951 -11.31 23.69 12.32
C TYR A 951 -10.12 24.56 11.88
N PHE A 952 -9.57 24.33 10.68
CA PHE A 952 -8.32 24.98 10.24
C PHE A 952 -8.49 26.42 9.76
N ARG A 953 -9.61 26.77 9.12
CA ARG A 953 -9.82 28.12 8.57
C ARG A 953 -9.75 29.24 9.61
N PRO A 954 -10.49 29.19 10.74
CA PRO A 954 -10.37 30.19 11.80
C PRO A 954 -9.02 30.14 12.52
N LEU A 955 -8.43 28.96 12.75
CA LEU A 955 -7.09 28.80 13.32
C LEU A 955 -6.05 29.61 12.53
N TRP A 956 -5.99 29.40 11.21
CA TRP A 956 -5.05 30.14 10.35
C TRP A 956 -5.41 31.62 10.22
N GLY A 957 -6.69 31.99 10.32
CA GLY A 957 -7.10 33.39 10.38
C GLY A 957 -6.58 34.11 11.63
N HIS A 958 -6.63 33.46 12.79
CA HIS A 958 -6.04 33.99 14.02
C HIS A 958 -4.51 34.07 13.94
N ALA A 959 -3.87 33.05 13.35
CA ALA A 959 -2.42 33.03 13.16
C ALA A 959 -1.94 34.18 12.26
N ALA A 960 -2.60 34.39 11.11
CA ALA A 960 -2.32 35.50 10.21
C ALA A 960 -2.50 36.86 10.91
N THR A 961 -3.57 37.03 11.70
CA THR A 961 -3.82 38.27 12.45
C THR A 961 -2.77 38.52 13.54
N GLN A 962 -2.23 37.47 14.17
CA GLN A 962 -1.15 37.59 15.15
C GLN A 962 0.16 38.03 14.51
N LEU A 963 0.50 37.42 13.37
CA LEU A 963 1.69 37.79 12.61
C LEU A 963 1.65 39.26 12.17
N GLU A 964 0.51 39.71 11.64
CA GLU A 964 0.30 41.12 11.24
C GLU A 964 0.42 42.11 12.40
N ARG A 965 0.21 41.68 13.65
CA ARG A 965 0.40 42.52 14.85
C ARG A 965 1.83 42.51 15.37
N GLN A 966 2.61 41.50 15.01
CA GLN A 966 4.00 41.33 15.44
C GLN A 966 5.00 41.97 14.47
N THR A 967 4.66 42.03 13.19
CA THR A 967 5.38 42.77 12.12
C THR A 967 4.95 44.24 12.08
#